data_AF-A0A135LEY1-F1
#
_entry.id   AF-A0A135LEY1-F1
#
_cell.length_a   1.000
_cell.length_b   1.000
_cell.length_c   1.000
_cell.angle_alpha   90.00
_cell.angle_beta   90.00
_cell.angle_gamma   90.00
#
_symmetry.space_group_name_H-M   'P 1'
#
loop_
_entity.id
_entity.type
_entity.pdbx_description
1 polymer ?
#
loop_
_entity_poly.entity_id
_entity_poly.type
_entity_poly.pdbx_seq_one_letter_code
_entity_poly.pdbx_strand_id
1 'polypeptide(L)'
;MESYNPSEDPGPSFCIGHHEHNRLVTVTPRVIQNVHESNYDMMTVPITTSHFHSRVLGLLSSYLANLESPTYDVVGTMGTTQNTRPIVVPPLSKADSYLTPNEATSQLVGVISSWIDLCSPDPLIADLSRQVLMLEVAYAAFCGIGYLLIPGPKLHHGSLHAEGVIYYARAIQDALDLGPYIQFHIWQQMVDNPEAEVDTMGDLAPLARAEYLAPDEGAPLKVDPFGTWEAWDSIRKTCKYHTRLLVALSMPKQLPSLYVQSRWHSEPVRLLTIDGSTFLKNQKGYPVLSKAHQGLIAKMMRLRTAPWIILCGVGPIPGLENTEDPDTNKASISGSDYPSLSQAGKKHHDPTPHLSYIRNLQQRQPPRTAIERFGVGYQDYLQAPLQPLTVNLESITYEVFEKDPIKYEWYEKAICKALRDWADQKKATSHPDGKVIVAVVGAGRGPLVTRALKASADAGVEIDIWAVEKNQNAFVLLQRHNDTIWGGKVTLVQSDMRSWKGPLVSKKGASESSETQGSAMCHTHVDILVSELLGSFADNELSPECLDGVNDVINPVHGISIPASYSAHFTPVSAPKLHADVVHQTVSNPAAPETPYVVMLHAIDFLSTTGTPAGGETSNPNNVARASTPSSSFSTTEFPTPFVQTAWSFSHPNRHIPPQSAMQSTISNAHNVRQTRLAFPSQNRGVCHGLAGYFETVLYGDVELSTNPVTMDAKSASMISWFPIYFPLKTPLSVPENGEIVATMYRQTDDRKVWYEWMVEVYALEPTAATVKPTPISYAQAGSPSVENLKTKGNAKPSSRPGYRRVRVGMSDLHSSIKDDLAAMGVEIFPYIFGPNVSTTELTQFNFWVQYAAAAYYLDVYKAQVGAKILCSKGNCPLVEQADSTVFYDFSDTTITDTAGFIAVDHTNAAIVLSFRGSYSIRNWLTDVSFLFTDPDLCKGCLAELGFWSSWKLVRDDVIKQLKDAVAQNPNYEFVVVGHSLGAAVATLAAADLRGKGYPSAKLYAYASPRVANKALASYITAQGNNYRFTHTNDPVPKMPLLTMGYVHVSPEYWITSPNNATVSASDIEVIEGDVSFAGNTGTGLPLLTDFEAHIWYFVQVDAGKGDGLPFKRV
;
A
#
# COMPACT_ATOMS: atom_id res chain seq x y z
N MET A 1 -21.83 -15.67 -22.21
CA MET A 1 -20.44 -16.14 -22.09
C MET A 1 -19.93 -16.43 -23.49
N GLU A 2 -19.00 -15.62 -23.99
CA GLU A 2 -18.10 -16.07 -25.06
C GLU A 2 -17.02 -16.95 -24.44
N SER A 3 -16.66 -18.03 -25.12
CA SER A 3 -15.60 -18.96 -24.73
C SER A 3 -14.25 -18.25 -24.75
N TYR A 4 -13.65 -18.05 -23.57
CA TYR A 4 -12.36 -17.40 -23.40
C TYR A 4 -11.19 -18.22 -23.97
N ASN A 5 -10.30 -17.56 -24.71
CA ASN A 5 -9.13 -18.14 -25.35
C ASN A 5 -7.89 -18.00 -24.43
N PRO A 6 -7.24 -19.10 -24.00
CA PRO A 6 -6.07 -19.05 -23.11
C PRO A 6 -4.85 -18.27 -23.63
N SER A 7 -4.90 -17.80 -24.89
CA SER A 7 -3.82 -17.07 -25.57
C SER A 7 -3.70 -15.59 -25.19
N GLU A 8 -4.61 -15.03 -24.38
CA GLU A 8 -4.65 -13.58 -24.08
C GLU A 8 -4.05 -13.15 -22.72
N ASP A 9 -3.58 -14.07 -21.86
CA ASP A 9 -2.88 -13.70 -20.62
C ASP A 9 -1.35 -13.69 -20.86
N PRO A 10 -0.71 -12.52 -21.08
CA PRO A 10 0.75 -12.47 -21.18
C PRO A 10 1.32 -12.92 -19.82
N GLY A 11 1.97 -14.08 -19.83
CA GLY A 11 2.73 -14.57 -18.67
C GLY A 11 3.76 -13.55 -18.18
N PRO A 12 4.29 -13.69 -16.96
CA PRO A 12 5.24 -12.73 -16.41
C PRO A 12 6.45 -12.57 -17.35
N SER A 13 6.74 -11.32 -17.72
CA SER A 13 7.92 -11.01 -18.52
C SER A 13 9.15 -11.00 -17.63
N PHE A 14 10.22 -11.70 -18.03
CA PHE A 14 11.47 -11.68 -17.29
C PHE A 14 12.36 -10.59 -17.85
N CYS A 15 12.88 -9.75 -16.96
CA CYS A 15 13.99 -8.87 -17.28
C CYS A 15 15.28 -9.57 -16.86
N ILE A 16 16.20 -9.79 -17.80
CA ILE A 16 17.40 -10.60 -17.61
C ILE A 16 18.65 -9.76 -17.90
N GLY A 17 19.45 -9.57 -16.88
CA GLY A 17 20.74 -8.89 -16.93
C GLY A 17 21.93 -9.84 -17.00
N HIS A 18 23.06 -9.31 -17.45
CA HIS A 18 24.35 -9.98 -17.45
C HIS A 18 25.31 -9.35 -16.44
N HIS A 19 25.95 -10.16 -15.59
CA HIS A 19 27.01 -9.73 -14.68
C HIS A 19 28.37 -10.30 -15.03
N GLU A 20 29.38 -9.43 -15.00
CA GLU A 20 30.79 -9.77 -15.23
C GLU A 20 31.68 -8.97 -14.28
N HIS A 21 32.52 -9.68 -13.52
CA HIS A 21 33.36 -9.11 -12.47
C HIS A 21 34.47 -8.17 -13.02
N ASN A 22 35.06 -8.51 -14.17
CA ASN A 22 36.27 -7.83 -14.69
C ASN A 22 36.03 -7.14 -16.04
N ARG A 23 34.99 -6.31 -16.14
CA ARG A 23 34.72 -5.54 -17.36
C ARG A 23 35.70 -4.38 -17.51
N LEU A 24 36.65 -4.52 -18.44
CA LEU A 24 37.71 -3.52 -18.70
C LEU A 24 37.34 -2.51 -19.81
N VAL A 25 36.20 -2.72 -20.48
CA VAL A 25 35.79 -1.91 -21.64
C VAL A 25 34.85 -0.79 -21.21
N THR A 26 35.11 0.44 -21.66
CA THR A 26 34.18 1.57 -21.51
C THR A 26 32.83 1.25 -22.14
N VAL A 27 31.76 1.38 -21.37
CA VAL A 27 30.40 1.10 -21.85
C VAL A 27 29.95 2.21 -22.79
N THR A 28 29.82 1.89 -24.07
CA THR A 28 29.30 2.80 -25.10
C THR A 28 27.91 2.35 -25.57
N PRO A 29 27.12 3.21 -26.24
CA PRO A 29 25.84 2.79 -26.82
C PRO A 29 25.94 1.56 -27.74
N ARG A 30 27.09 1.37 -28.41
CA ARG A 30 27.35 0.19 -29.23
C ARG A 30 27.49 -1.10 -28.42
N VAL A 31 28.12 -1.03 -27.23
CA VAL A 31 28.20 -2.16 -26.30
C VAL A 31 26.80 -2.59 -25.87
N ILE A 32 25.93 -1.63 -25.54
CA ILE A 32 24.54 -1.90 -25.17
C ILE A 32 23.74 -2.49 -26.32
N GLN A 33 23.94 -2.01 -27.54
CA GLN A 33 23.33 -2.62 -28.72
C GLN A 33 23.72 -4.11 -28.84
N ASN A 34 24.99 -4.47 -28.66
CA ASN A 34 25.44 -5.87 -28.69
C ASN A 34 24.82 -6.72 -27.57
N VAL A 35 24.59 -6.12 -26.39
CA VAL A 35 23.89 -6.76 -25.25
C VAL A 35 22.44 -7.13 -25.65
N HIS A 36 21.72 -6.19 -26.26
CA HIS A 36 20.35 -6.41 -26.76
C HIS A 36 20.30 -7.40 -27.93
N GLU A 37 21.25 -7.33 -28.86
CA GLU A 37 21.39 -8.31 -29.95
C GLU A 37 21.65 -9.73 -29.42
N SER A 38 22.28 -9.85 -28.24
CA SER A 38 22.46 -11.09 -27.50
C SER A 38 21.26 -11.46 -26.62
N ASN A 39 20.16 -10.71 -26.67
CA ASN A 39 18.87 -10.94 -25.97
C ASN A 39 18.91 -10.74 -24.44
N TYR A 40 19.91 -10.03 -23.92
CA TYR A 40 19.94 -9.50 -22.55
C TYR A 40 19.26 -8.13 -22.50
N ASP A 41 18.57 -7.82 -21.40
CA ASP A 41 17.83 -6.56 -21.23
C ASP A 41 18.68 -5.47 -20.56
N MET A 42 19.70 -5.85 -19.81
CA MET A 42 20.58 -4.95 -19.07
C MET A 42 21.95 -5.60 -18.79
N MET A 43 22.88 -4.81 -18.29
CA MET A 43 24.19 -5.30 -17.87
C MET A 43 24.70 -4.58 -16.63
N THR A 44 25.56 -5.25 -15.88
CA THR A 44 26.25 -4.62 -14.75
C THR A 44 27.54 -3.94 -15.18
N VAL A 45 27.95 -2.89 -14.47
CA VAL A 45 29.23 -2.20 -14.67
C VAL A 45 29.88 -1.89 -13.32
N PRO A 46 31.17 -2.20 -13.10
CA PRO A 46 31.87 -1.75 -11.90
C PRO A 46 32.01 -0.23 -11.90
N ILE A 47 31.79 0.42 -10.76
CA ILE A 47 31.93 1.88 -10.66
C ILE A 47 33.39 2.30 -10.78
N THR A 48 34.31 1.52 -10.21
CA THR A 48 35.74 1.81 -10.21
C THR A 48 36.59 0.65 -10.74
N THR A 49 37.85 0.94 -11.06
CA THR A 49 38.79 -0.01 -11.65
C THR A 49 39.73 -0.65 -10.62
N SER A 50 40.47 -1.68 -11.02
CA SER A 50 41.56 -2.27 -10.23
C SER A 50 42.70 -1.29 -9.94
N HIS A 51 42.85 -0.24 -10.76
CA HIS A 51 43.78 0.86 -10.48
C HIS A 51 43.38 1.62 -9.21
N PHE A 52 42.09 1.94 -9.06
CA PHE A 52 41.60 2.62 -7.86
C PHE A 52 41.83 1.77 -6.60
N HIS A 53 41.54 0.47 -6.70
CA HIS A 53 41.80 -0.49 -5.64
C HIS A 53 43.29 -0.47 -5.22
N SER A 54 44.21 -0.58 -6.18
CA SER A 54 45.66 -0.53 -5.92
C SER A 54 46.10 0.78 -5.25
N ARG A 55 45.49 1.91 -5.64
CA ARG A 55 45.74 3.23 -5.06
C ARG A 55 45.31 3.29 -3.59
N VAL A 56 44.15 2.75 -3.25
CA VAL A 56 43.62 2.68 -1.88
C VAL A 56 44.45 1.73 -1.01
N LEU A 57 44.78 0.54 -1.52
CA LEU A 57 45.66 -0.42 -0.83
C LEU A 57 47.04 0.18 -0.53
N GLY A 58 47.64 0.87 -1.50
CA GLY A 58 48.94 1.53 -1.32
C GLY A 58 48.89 2.62 -0.24
N LEU A 59 47.81 3.39 -0.19
CA LEU A 59 47.57 4.41 0.83
C LEU A 59 47.46 3.78 2.22
N LEU A 60 46.64 2.73 2.38
CA LEU A 60 46.46 2.02 3.65
C LEU A 60 47.76 1.36 4.11
N SER A 61 48.46 0.65 3.22
CA SER A 61 49.72 -0.03 3.54
C SER A 61 50.80 0.95 3.99
N SER A 62 50.92 2.10 3.31
CA SER A 62 51.85 3.17 3.69
C SER A 62 51.50 3.78 5.04
N TYR A 63 50.21 3.91 5.33
CA TYR A 63 49.73 4.42 6.60
C TYR A 63 50.01 3.44 7.76
N LEU A 64 49.70 2.15 7.59
CA LEU A 64 49.98 1.11 8.57
C LEU A 64 51.48 0.94 8.86
N ALA A 65 52.34 1.10 7.85
CA ALA A 65 53.79 1.04 8.03
C ALA A 65 54.36 2.18 8.91
N ASN A 66 53.63 3.30 9.03
CA ASN A 66 54.03 4.48 9.79
C ASN A 66 53.24 4.64 11.10
N LEU A 67 52.44 3.63 11.48
CA LEU A 67 51.61 3.70 12.68
C LEU A 67 52.45 3.44 13.95
N GLU A 68 52.33 4.32 14.94
CA GLU A 68 52.88 4.08 16.27
C GLU A 68 52.02 3.05 17.03
N SER A 69 52.61 2.34 18.00
CA SER A 69 51.88 1.35 18.80
C SER A 69 50.71 2.00 19.55
N PRO A 70 49.52 1.37 19.59
CA PRO A 70 48.34 1.97 20.19
C PRO A 70 48.55 2.27 21.68
N THR A 71 48.24 3.50 22.11
CA THR A 71 48.33 3.95 23.50
C THR A 71 46.94 4.01 24.14
N TYR A 72 46.75 3.30 25.26
CA TYR A 72 45.51 3.38 26.04
C TYR A 72 45.51 4.67 26.88
N ASP A 73 44.35 5.32 27.01
CA ASP A 73 44.19 6.37 28.02
C ASP A 73 44.08 5.79 29.44
N VAL A 74 44.02 6.68 30.43
CA VAL A 74 43.99 6.33 31.86
C VAL A 74 42.74 5.50 32.25
N VAL A 75 41.71 5.46 31.40
CA VAL A 75 40.44 4.76 31.61
C VAL A 75 40.35 3.48 30.76
N GLY A 76 41.39 3.16 29.99
CA GLY A 76 41.41 2.00 29.08
C GLY A 76 40.73 2.26 27.73
N THR A 77 40.44 3.52 27.37
CA THR A 77 39.83 3.89 26.09
C THR A 77 40.87 3.82 24.97
N MET A 78 40.56 3.09 23.89
CA MET A 78 41.42 3.00 22.71
C MET A 78 41.29 4.19 21.73
N GLY A 79 40.19 4.94 21.79
CA GLY A 79 39.89 6.07 20.89
C GLY A 79 40.64 7.38 21.20
N THR A 80 41.97 7.34 21.32
CA THR A 80 42.80 8.53 21.58
C THR A 80 43.19 9.23 20.27
N THR A 81 43.51 10.53 20.32
CA THR A 81 43.97 11.31 19.13
C THR A 81 45.20 10.71 18.46
N GLN A 82 46.00 9.91 19.18
CA GLN A 82 47.15 9.19 18.64
C GLN A 82 46.73 7.95 17.83
N ASN A 83 45.68 7.25 18.26
CA ASN A 83 45.20 6.00 17.66
C ASN A 83 44.14 6.21 16.55
N THR A 84 43.54 7.40 16.47
CA THR A 84 42.45 7.74 15.53
C THR A 84 42.85 8.74 14.45
N ARG A 85 44.12 8.78 14.02
CA ARG A 85 44.54 9.65 12.91
C ARG A 85 43.73 9.27 11.65
N PRO A 86 43.02 10.21 11.01
CA PRO A 86 42.17 9.91 9.87
C PRO A 86 43.00 9.68 8.61
N ILE A 87 42.72 8.59 7.90
CA ILE A 87 43.15 8.39 6.51
C ILE A 87 42.10 9.02 5.59
N VAL A 88 42.50 9.72 4.53
CA VAL A 88 41.54 10.32 3.59
C VAL A 88 41.78 9.77 2.20
N VAL A 89 40.77 9.14 1.62
CA VAL A 89 40.83 8.63 0.24
C VAL A 89 40.74 9.82 -0.73
N PRO A 90 41.74 10.04 -1.60
CA PRO A 90 41.67 11.12 -2.58
C PRO A 90 40.51 10.93 -3.57
N PRO A 91 39.97 12.03 -4.15
CA PRO A 91 38.93 11.95 -5.17
C PRO A 91 39.30 11.04 -6.36
N LEU A 92 38.28 10.56 -7.08
CA LEU A 92 38.47 9.73 -8.27
C LEU A 92 39.17 10.52 -9.39
N SER A 93 40.11 9.86 -10.06
CA SER A 93 40.79 10.33 -11.26
C SER A 93 40.30 9.57 -12.50
N LYS A 94 40.71 10.00 -13.69
CA LYS A 94 40.32 9.35 -14.97
C LYS A 94 40.66 7.85 -15.02
N ALA A 95 41.76 7.42 -14.39
CA ALA A 95 42.17 6.01 -14.41
C ALA A 95 41.36 5.14 -13.42
N ASP A 96 40.64 5.78 -12.49
CA ASP A 96 39.93 5.10 -11.41
C ASP A 96 38.54 4.62 -11.83
N SER A 97 37.99 5.06 -12.96
CA SER A 97 36.70 4.60 -13.47
C SER A 97 36.64 4.56 -15.00
N TYR A 98 36.06 3.49 -15.55
CA TYR A 98 35.67 3.41 -16.96
C TYR A 98 34.25 3.93 -17.22
N LEU A 99 33.49 4.27 -16.17
CA LEU A 99 32.12 4.75 -16.28
C LEU A 99 32.13 6.24 -16.66
N THR A 100 31.30 6.58 -17.66
CA THR A 100 31.13 7.95 -18.14
C THR A 100 29.64 8.24 -18.37
N PRO A 101 29.15 9.47 -18.13
CA PRO A 101 27.76 9.81 -18.39
C PRO A 101 27.45 9.69 -19.89
N ASN A 102 26.47 8.86 -20.23
CA ASN A 102 25.98 8.70 -21.61
C ASN A 102 24.52 8.21 -21.64
N GLU A 103 23.89 8.23 -22.82
CA GLU A 103 22.48 7.81 -23.02
C GLU A 103 22.20 6.35 -22.60
N ALA A 104 23.23 5.51 -22.60
CA ALA A 104 23.16 4.11 -22.24
C ALA A 104 23.12 3.87 -20.71
N THR A 105 23.40 4.89 -19.89
CA THR A 105 23.52 4.76 -18.42
C THR A 105 22.23 4.27 -17.75
N SER A 106 21.07 4.62 -18.30
CA SER A 106 19.75 4.20 -17.77
C SER A 106 19.52 2.68 -17.82
N GLN A 107 20.33 1.95 -18.60
CA GLN A 107 20.24 0.49 -18.81
C GLN A 107 21.35 -0.27 -18.05
N LEU A 108 22.10 0.43 -17.19
CA LEU A 108 23.20 -0.13 -16.41
C LEU A 108 22.80 -0.31 -14.95
N VAL A 109 23.31 -1.39 -14.36
CA VAL A 109 23.34 -1.58 -12.92
C VAL A 109 24.78 -1.36 -12.45
N GLY A 110 25.02 -0.32 -11.66
CA GLY A 110 26.34 -0.06 -11.11
C GLY A 110 26.66 -1.07 -10.00
N VAL A 111 27.90 -1.56 -9.95
CA VAL A 111 28.37 -2.51 -8.93
C VAL A 111 29.44 -1.81 -8.10
N ILE A 112 29.19 -1.74 -6.79
CA ILE A 112 30.14 -1.24 -5.81
C ILE A 112 31.26 -2.26 -5.62
N SER A 113 32.47 -1.76 -5.40
CA SER A 113 33.66 -2.56 -5.13
C SER A 113 33.46 -3.66 -4.08
N SER A 114 33.77 -4.93 -4.41
CA SER A 114 33.65 -6.10 -3.51
C SER A 114 34.70 -6.16 -2.39
N TRP A 115 35.85 -5.52 -2.62
CA TRP A 115 37.01 -5.54 -1.74
C TRP A 115 36.88 -4.63 -0.52
N ILE A 116 35.80 -3.84 -0.41
CA ILE A 116 35.53 -3.02 0.78
C ILE A 116 34.95 -3.89 1.90
N ASP A 117 35.26 -3.55 3.14
CA ASP A 117 34.73 -4.20 4.34
C ASP A 117 34.08 -3.17 5.27
N LEU A 118 32.80 -2.91 5.04
CA LEU A 118 31.99 -1.99 5.84
C LEU A 118 31.63 -2.57 7.22
N CYS A 119 31.80 -3.89 7.42
CA CYS A 119 31.52 -4.58 8.68
C CYS A 119 32.78 -4.78 9.53
N SER A 120 33.93 -4.25 9.09
CA SER A 120 35.20 -4.52 9.73
C SER A 120 35.16 -4.13 11.21
N PRO A 121 35.65 -5.00 12.12
CA PRO A 121 35.79 -4.64 13.53
C PRO A 121 36.89 -3.59 13.74
N ASP A 122 37.80 -3.41 12.76
CA ASP A 122 38.77 -2.33 12.76
C ASP A 122 38.13 -1.02 12.25
N PRO A 123 37.98 0.02 13.10
CA PRO A 123 37.36 1.28 12.70
C PRO A 123 38.06 1.98 11.53
N LEU A 124 39.37 1.76 11.35
CA LEU A 124 40.12 2.32 10.22
C LEU A 124 39.68 1.70 8.89
N ILE A 125 39.51 0.37 8.86
CA ILE A 125 39.08 -0.35 7.67
C ILE A 125 37.62 -0.03 7.35
N ALA A 126 36.75 0.01 8.38
CA ALA A 126 35.35 0.38 8.21
C ALA A 126 35.19 1.82 7.69
N ASP A 127 35.96 2.79 8.24
CA ASP A 127 35.94 4.18 7.76
C ASP A 127 36.50 4.29 6.32
N LEU A 128 37.63 3.65 6.01
CA LEU A 128 38.18 3.65 4.66
C LEU A 128 37.18 3.07 3.65
N SER A 129 36.55 1.95 3.99
CA SER A 129 35.53 1.28 3.18
C SER A 129 34.31 2.17 2.96
N ARG A 130 33.85 2.89 3.98
CA ARG A 130 32.76 3.85 3.84
C ARG A 130 33.17 5.04 2.95
N GLN A 131 34.40 5.56 3.05
CA GLN A 131 34.86 6.65 2.16
C GLN A 131 34.85 6.22 0.69
N VAL A 132 35.31 4.98 0.42
CA VAL A 132 35.25 4.38 -0.92
C VAL A 132 33.80 4.28 -1.40
N LEU A 133 32.89 3.73 -0.58
CA LEU A 133 31.47 3.65 -0.90
C LEU A 133 30.89 5.02 -1.24
N MET A 134 31.17 6.06 -0.46
CA MET A 134 30.67 7.42 -0.71
C MET A 134 31.19 7.98 -2.04
N LEU A 135 32.47 7.79 -2.36
CA LEU A 135 33.05 8.23 -3.64
C LEU A 135 32.40 7.52 -4.83
N GLU A 136 32.16 6.22 -4.72
CA GLU A 136 31.51 5.43 -5.76
C GLU A 136 30.03 5.83 -5.93
N VAL A 137 29.28 6.01 -4.84
CA VAL A 137 27.88 6.45 -4.89
C VAL A 137 27.76 7.85 -5.48
N ALA A 138 28.62 8.79 -5.08
CA ALA A 138 28.64 10.14 -5.65
C ALA A 138 28.93 10.14 -7.15
N TYR A 139 29.89 9.31 -7.60
CA TYR A 139 30.23 9.22 -9.01
C TYR A 139 29.15 8.51 -9.84
N ALA A 140 28.53 7.47 -9.28
CA ALA A 140 27.38 6.80 -9.89
C ALA A 140 26.19 7.76 -10.06
N ALA A 141 25.92 8.59 -9.06
CA ALA A 141 24.93 9.66 -9.14
C ALA A 141 25.30 10.67 -10.23
N PHE A 142 26.55 11.16 -10.26
CA PHE A 142 26.99 12.06 -11.33
C PHE A 142 26.79 11.49 -12.73
N CYS A 143 27.04 10.19 -12.93
CA CYS A 143 26.84 9.53 -14.22
C CYS A 143 25.37 9.28 -14.58
N GLY A 144 24.44 9.32 -13.61
CA GLY A 144 23.03 9.04 -13.84
C GLY A 144 22.63 7.57 -13.66
N ILE A 145 23.40 6.78 -12.91
CA ILE A 145 23.05 5.38 -12.60
C ILE A 145 21.82 5.35 -11.70
N GLY A 146 20.78 4.62 -12.11
CA GLY A 146 19.54 4.47 -11.32
C GLY A 146 19.58 3.34 -10.29
N TYR A 147 20.41 2.31 -10.51
CA TYR A 147 20.42 1.08 -9.71
C TYR A 147 21.86 0.73 -9.29
N LEU A 148 22.09 0.60 -7.98
CA LEU A 148 23.37 0.16 -7.42
C LEU A 148 23.23 -1.19 -6.73
N LEU A 149 24.17 -2.08 -7.02
CA LEU A 149 24.43 -3.33 -6.31
C LEU A 149 25.56 -3.10 -5.31
N ILE A 150 25.27 -3.30 -4.03
CA ILE A 150 26.24 -3.20 -2.93
C ILE A 150 26.47 -4.60 -2.36
N PRO A 151 27.70 -5.11 -2.30
CA PRO A 151 28.01 -6.36 -1.63
C PRO A 151 27.44 -6.39 -0.21
N GLY A 152 26.75 -7.47 0.16
CA GLY A 152 26.20 -7.64 1.50
C GLY A 152 27.27 -7.69 2.60
N PRO A 153 26.87 -7.55 3.88
CA PRO A 153 27.77 -7.72 5.02
C PRO A 153 28.41 -9.12 5.04
N LYS A 154 29.73 -9.16 5.25
CA LYS A 154 30.51 -10.39 5.47
C LYS A 154 30.32 -10.87 6.91
N LEU A 155 29.88 -12.11 7.09
CA LEU A 155 29.42 -12.64 8.39
C LEU A 155 30.39 -13.65 9.05
N HIS A 156 31.67 -13.69 8.66
CA HIS A 156 32.62 -14.77 9.04
C HIS A 156 33.87 -14.33 9.87
N HIS A 157 33.63 -13.59 10.94
CA HIS A 157 34.56 -13.01 11.93
C HIS A 157 34.10 -13.19 13.41
N GLY A 158 33.48 -14.32 13.76
CA GLY A 158 33.23 -14.69 15.16
C GLY A 158 32.15 -13.87 15.90
N SER A 159 32.32 -13.56 17.18
CA SER A 159 31.26 -12.97 18.04
C SER A 159 31.03 -11.46 17.89
N LEU A 160 31.88 -10.76 17.11
CA LEU A 160 31.85 -9.30 16.94
C LEU A 160 30.89 -8.80 15.84
N HIS A 161 30.15 -9.70 15.16
CA HIS A 161 29.30 -9.38 14.01
C HIS A 161 28.16 -8.40 14.26
N ALA A 162 27.56 -8.43 15.45
CA ALA A 162 26.45 -7.53 15.76
C ALA A 162 26.90 -6.05 15.73
N GLU A 163 28.16 -5.78 16.06
CA GLU A 163 28.72 -4.42 16.02
C GLU A 163 29.04 -3.98 14.58
N GLY A 164 29.63 -4.88 13.78
CA GLY A 164 29.98 -4.64 12.37
C GLY A 164 28.79 -4.29 11.47
N VAL A 165 27.68 -5.02 11.62
CA VAL A 165 26.46 -4.81 10.81
C VAL A 165 25.85 -3.42 11.04
N ILE A 166 26.02 -2.85 12.24
CA ILE A 166 25.54 -1.49 12.54
C ILE A 166 26.35 -0.45 11.78
N TYR A 167 27.68 -0.62 11.67
CA TYR A 167 28.52 0.26 10.86
C TYR A 167 28.14 0.20 9.38
N TYR A 168 27.90 -1.00 8.86
CA TYR A 168 27.37 -1.21 7.52
C TYR A 168 26.04 -0.47 7.33
N ALA A 169 25.07 -0.70 8.23
CA ALA A 169 23.76 -0.09 8.15
C ALA A 169 23.81 1.45 8.16
N ARG A 170 24.69 2.03 8.97
CA ARG A 170 24.94 3.48 9.00
C ARG A 170 25.55 3.98 7.70
N ALA A 171 26.52 3.27 7.15
CA ALA A 171 27.11 3.64 5.85
C ALA A 171 26.08 3.59 4.71
N ILE A 172 25.14 2.65 4.75
CA ILE A 172 24.01 2.61 3.80
C ILE A 172 23.05 3.78 3.99
N GLN A 173 22.79 4.20 5.24
CA GLN A 173 21.99 5.39 5.51
C GLN A 173 22.65 6.65 4.91
N ASP A 174 23.96 6.83 5.11
CA ASP A 174 24.72 7.93 4.49
C ASP A 174 24.65 7.87 2.95
N ALA A 175 24.75 6.66 2.37
CA ALA A 175 24.66 6.46 0.92
C ALA A 175 23.27 6.83 0.35
N LEU A 176 22.19 6.49 1.08
CA LEU A 176 20.82 6.81 0.69
C LEU A 176 20.60 8.32 0.57
N ASP A 177 21.20 9.11 1.47
CA ASP A 177 21.12 10.57 1.47
C ASP A 177 21.94 11.19 0.33
N LEU A 178 23.09 10.59 -0.02
CA LEU A 178 23.98 11.06 -1.07
C LEU A 178 23.43 10.83 -2.49
N GLY A 179 22.68 9.74 -2.71
CA GLY A 179 22.08 9.38 -4.00
C GLY A 179 20.55 9.41 -3.96
N PRO A 180 19.89 10.58 -4.05
CA PRO A 180 18.46 10.73 -3.73
C PRO A 180 17.49 9.97 -4.64
N TYR A 181 17.86 9.70 -5.89
CA TYR A 181 17.04 8.95 -6.85
C TYR A 181 17.53 7.50 -7.07
N ILE A 182 18.70 7.15 -6.54
CA ILE A 182 19.29 5.83 -6.74
C ILE A 182 18.55 4.79 -5.90
N GLN A 183 18.30 3.62 -6.49
CA GLN A 183 17.85 2.43 -5.77
C GLN A 183 19.05 1.58 -5.35
N PHE A 184 19.12 1.29 -4.05
CA PHE A 184 20.22 0.57 -3.41
C PHE A 184 19.83 -0.89 -3.20
N HIS A 185 20.59 -1.81 -3.78
CA HIS A 185 20.33 -3.25 -3.72
C HIS A 185 21.44 -3.91 -2.91
N ILE A 186 21.12 -4.36 -1.70
CA ILE A 186 22.06 -5.12 -0.88
C ILE A 186 22.15 -6.53 -1.44
N TRP A 187 23.32 -6.88 -1.96
CA TRP A 187 23.61 -8.13 -2.64
C TRP A 187 23.97 -9.21 -1.63
N GLN A 188 22.94 -9.95 -1.20
CA GLN A 188 23.01 -10.90 -0.10
C GLN A 188 22.87 -12.34 -0.60
N GLN A 189 23.60 -13.28 0.01
CA GLN A 189 23.35 -14.71 -0.15
C GLN A 189 22.14 -15.17 0.68
N MET A 190 21.34 -16.11 0.17
CA MET A 190 20.17 -16.63 0.91
C MET A 190 20.55 -17.22 2.27
N VAL A 191 21.70 -17.87 2.36
CA VAL A 191 22.31 -18.41 3.58
C VAL A 191 23.80 -18.12 3.48
N ASP A 192 24.45 -17.90 4.62
CA ASP A 192 25.88 -17.68 4.65
C ASP A 192 26.66 -18.89 4.10
N ASN A 193 27.66 -18.64 3.25
CA ASN A 193 28.53 -19.67 2.70
C ASN A 193 29.98 -19.17 2.63
N PRO A 194 30.81 -19.49 3.65
CA PRO A 194 32.20 -19.07 3.70
C PRO A 194 33.05 -19.58 2.54
N GLU A 195 32.68 -20.69 1.89
CA GLU A 195 33.44 -21.26 0.76
C GLU A 195 33.15 -20.56 -0.58
N ALA A 196 32.10 -19.74 -0.66
CA ALA A 196 31.69 -19.05 -1.89
C ALA A 196 32.29 -17.63 -2.02
N GLU A 197 32.83 -17.05 -0.94
CA GLU A 197 33.47 -15.73 -0.95
C GLU A 197 34.95 -15.84 -1.36
N VAL A 198 35.22 -16.21 -2.61
CA VAL A 198 36.55 -16.03 -3.21
C VAL A 198 36.57 -14.66 -3.87
N ASP A 199 36.99 -13.63 -3.14
CA ASP A 199 37.20 -12.31 -3.76
C ASP A 199 38.37 -12.41 -4.74
N THR A 200 38.11 -12.05 -6.00
CA THR A 200 39.11 -12.10 -7.07
C THR A 200 40.04 -10.89 -7.05
N MET A 201 39.64 -9.83 -6.34
CA MET A 201 40.45 -8.67 -6.01
C MET A 201 40.76 -8.71 -4.50
N GLY A 202 42.03 -8.63 -4.10
CA GLY A 202 42.42 -8.80 -2.70
C GLY A 202 41.64 -7.91 -1.71
N ASP A 203 40.92 -8.53 -0.78
CA ASP A 203 40.07 -7.88 0.23
C ASP A 203 40.85 -7.00 1.22
N LEU A 204 40.20 -5.98 1.81
CA LEU A 204 40.74 -5.21 2.92
C LEU A 204 40.68 -5.94 4.27
N ALA A 205 39.78 -6.90 4.45
CA ALA A 205 39.59 -7.60 5.73
C ALA A 205 40.89 -8.20 6.31
N PRO A 206 41.81 -8.83 5.52
CA PRO A 206 43.08 -9.33 6.03
C PRO A 206 44.05 -8.26 6.56
N LEU A 207 43.81 -6.97 6.27
CA LEU A 207 44.61 -5.84 6.75
C LEU A 207 44.09 -5.25 8.08
N ALA A 208 43.00 -5.81 8.63
CA ALA A 208 42.49 -5.43 9.94
C ALA A 208 43.55 -5.71 11.03
N ARG A 209 43.74 -4.74 11.93
CA ARG A 209 44.77 -4.83 12.97
C ARG A 209 44.38 -5.86 14.05
N ALA A 210 45.38 -6.62 14.52
CA ALA A 210 45.17 -7.77 15.39
C ALA A 210 44.47 -7.44 16.73
N GLU A 211 44.65 -6.23 17.26
CA GLU A 211 44.01 -5.77 18.49
C GLU A 211 42.49 -5.55 18.38
N TYR A 212 41.95 -5.46 17.16
CA TYR A 212 40.51 -5.38 16.90
C TYR A 212 39.91 -6.74 16.48
N LEU A 213 40.74 -7.77 16.34
CA LEU A 213 40.30 -9.13 16.03
C LEU A 213 40.15 -9.92 17.33
N ALA A 214 39.00 -10.58 17.51
CA ALA A 214 38.83 -11.50 18.62
C ALA A 214 39.79 -12.69 18.48
N PRO A 215 40.35 -13.23 19.58
CA PRO A 215 41.11 -14.48 19.52
C PRO A 215 40.20 -15.59 18.98
N ASP A 216 40.63 -16.24 17.91
CA ASP A 216 39.88 -17.30 17.23
C ASP A 216 39.77 -18.53 18.16
N GLU A 217 38.65 -18.64 18.87
CA GLU A 217 38.37 -19.78 19.77
C GLU A 217 38.01 -21.07 19.01
N GLY A 218 38.52 -21.30 17.79
CA GLY A 218 38.51 -22.60 17.11
C GLY A 218 37.15 -23.31 17.03
N ALA A 219 36.04 -22.57 17.18
CA ALA A 219 34.71 -23.14 17.19
C ALA A 219 34.34 -23.47 15.74
N PRO A 220 33.80 -24.68 15.46
CA PRO A 220 33.39 -25.02 14.11
C PRO A 220 32.35 -23.99 13.62
N LEU A 221 32.60 -23.39 12.45
CA LEU A 221 31.68 -22.47 11.77
C LEU A 221 30.32 -23.15 11.59
N LYS A 222 29.37 -22.84 12.48
CA LYS A 222 28.00 -23.33 12.37
C LYS A 222 27.26 -22.39 11.42
N VAL A 223 26.97 -22.87 10.20
CA VAL A 223 26.16 -22.13 9.24
C VAL A 223 24.81 -21.82 9.87
N ASP A 224 24.53 -20.52 10.01
CA ASP A 224 23.27 -20.03 10.56
C ASP A 224 22.27 -19.73 9.43
N PRO A 225 21.18 -20.52 9.29
CA PRO A 225 20.28 -20.40 8.14
C PRO A 225 19.57 -19.04 7.99
N PHE A 226 19.42 -18.26 9.07
CA PHE A 226 18.80 -16.93 9.00
C PHE A 226 19.77 -15.77 9.30
N GLY A 227 21.07 -16.03 9.47
CA GLY A 227 22.05 -15.00 9.84
C GLY A 227 22.13 -13.86 8.81
N THR A 228 22.12 -14.19 7.52
CA THR A 228 22.09 -13.20 6.42
C THR A 228 20.81 -12.39 6.40
N TRP A 229 19.68 -13.00 6.77
CA TRP A 229 18.39 -12.32 6.88
C TRP A 229 18.35 -11.38 8.10
N GLU A 230 18.94 -11.76 9.23
CA GLU A 230 19.04 -10.89 10.42
C GLU A 230 19.94 -9.68 10.19
N ALA A 231 21.02 -9.87 9.43
CA ALA A 231 21.86 -8.76 9.00
C ALA A 231 21.04 -7.78 8.14
N TRP A 232 20.27 -8.29 7.17
CA TRP A 232 19.33 -7.47 6.38
C TRP A 232 18.26 -6.79 7.26
N ASP A 233 17.70 -7.48 8.25
CA ASP A 233 16.73 -6.91 9.19
C ASP A 233 17.31 -5.74 9.98
N SER A 234 18.55 -5.87 10.43
CA SER A 234 19.27 -4.82 11.15
C SER A 234 19.51 -3.59 10.24
N ILE A 235 19.90 -3.83 8.99
CA ILE A 235 20.12 -2.78 7.99
C ILE A 235 18.82 -2.03 7.69
N ARG A 236 17.75 -2.73 7.31
CA ARG A 236 16.46 -2.08 6.96
C ARG A 236 15.85 -1.33 8.14
N LYS A 237 15.97 -1.83 9.37
CA LYS A 237 15.46 -1.18 10.59
C LYS A 237 16.21 0.12 10.86
N THR A 238 17.54 0.11 10.77
CA THR A 238 18.39 1.31 10.91
C THR A 238 18.05 2.35 9.85
N CYS A 239 17.83 1.90 8.61
CA CYS A 239 17.38 2.74 7.50
C CYS A 239 15.87 3.03 7.49
N LYS A 240 15.15 2.73 8.58
CA LYS A 240 13.72 3.05 8.78
C LYS A 240 12.81 2.57 7.63
N TYR A 241 13.06 1.36 7.12
CA TYR A 241 12.28 0.74 6.04
C TYR A 241 12.20 1.60 4.75
N HIS A 242 13.27 2.34 4.43
CA HIS A 242 13.33 3.24 3.27
C HIS A 242 12.96 2.54 1.94
N THR A 243 12.03 3.09 1.15
CA THR A 243 11.51 2.45 -0.08
C THR A 243 12.53 2.19 -1.19
N ARG A 244 13.59 3.00 -1.28
CA ARG A 244 14.71 2.82 -2.22
C ARG A 244 15.73 1.74 -1.80
N LEU A 245 15.60 1.16 -0.61
CA LEU A 245 16.51 0.13 -0.11
C LEU A 245 15.89 -1.26 -0.34
N LEU A 246 16.51 -2.04 -1.21
CA LEU A 246 15.99 -3.30 -1.74
C LEU A 246 17.04 -4.41 -1.60
N VAL A 247 16.62 -5.66 -1.83
CA VAL A 247 17.51 -6.83 -1.77
C VAL A 247 17.82 -7.33 -3.17
N ALA A 248 19.09 -7.60 -3.42
CA ALA A 248 19.56 -8.48 -4.50
C ALA A 248 19.94 -9.83 -3.90
N LEU A 249 19.15 -10.87 -4.19
CA LEU A 249 19.28 -12.15 -3.53
C LEU A 249 20.01 -13.15 -4.42
N SER A 250 21.16 -13.63 -3.95
CA SER A 250 21.93 -14.66 -4.64
C SER A 250 21.40 -16.04 -4.35
N MET A 251 21.04 -16.76 -5.42
CA MET A 251 20.54 -18.13 -5.30
C MET A 251 21.71 -19.12 -5.12
N PRO A 252 21.73 -19.88 -4.02
CA PRO A 252 22.76 -20.89 -3.81
C PRO A 252 22.54 -22.10 -4.72
N LYS A 253 23.61 -22.83 -5.01
CA LYS A 253 23.56 -24.09 -5.78
C LYS A 253 22.57 -25.11 -5.20
N GLN A 254 22.44 -25.13 -3.87
CA GLN A 254 21.43 -25.91 -3.15
C GLN A 254 20.56 -24.96 -2.32
N LEU A 255 19.26 -24.94 -2.62
CA LEU A 255 18.31 -24.08 -1.91
C LEU A 255 18.18 -24.49 -0.43
N PRO A 256 18.01 -23.51 0.47
CA PRO A 256 17.80 -23.77 1.89
C PRO A 256 16.39 -24.30 2.17
N SER A 257 16.05 -24.49 3.45
CA SER A 257 14.70 -24.92 3.85
C SER A 257 13.62 -23.97 3.35
N LEU A 258 12.39 -24.47 3.20
CA LEU A 258 11.25 -23.66 2.76
C LEU A 258 10.98 -22.47 3.69
N TYR A 259 11.33 -22.56 4.97
CA TYR A 259 11.19 -21.47 5.93
C TYR A 259 12.13 -20.30 5.62
N VAL A 260 13.39 -20.57 5.26
CA VAL A 260 14.33 -19.52 4.83
C VAL A 260 13.90 -18.91 3.50
N GLN A 261 13.43 -19.73 2.56
CA GLN A 261 12.89 -19.25 1.28
C GLN A 261 11.64 -18.37 1.48
N SER A 262 10.74 -18.77 2.37
CA SER A 262 9.52 -18.02 2.72
C SER A 262 9.86 -16.68 3.37
N ARG A 263 10.86 -16.68 4.25
CA ARG A 263 11.36 -15.45 4.87
C ARG A 263 11.83 -14.44 3.82
N TRP A 264 12.70 -14.85 2.91
CA TRP A 264 13.19 -13.99 1.82
C TRP A 264 12.10 -13.60 0.81
N HIS A 265 11.09 -14.44 0.59
CA HIS A 265 9.95 -14.11 -0.26
C HIS A 265 9.10 -12.95 0.30
N SER A 266 9.07 -12.77 1.62
CA SER A 266 8.38 -11.63 2.26
C SER A 266 9.13 -10.30 2.15
N GLU A 267 10.43 -10.35 1.79
CA GLU A 267 11.30 -9.18 1.74
C GLU A 267 11.21 -8.44 0.39
N PRO A 268 11.62 -7.16 0.31
CA PRO A 268 11.62 -6.39 -0.93
C PRO A 268 12.77 -6.81 -1.87
N VAL A 269 12.72 -8.06 -2.35
CA VAL A 269 13.68 -8.62 -3.30
C VAL A 269 13.39 -8.09 -4.70
N ARG A 270 14.34 -7.33 -5.25
CA ARG A 270 14.23 -6.70 -6.58
C ARG A 270 15.12 -7.36 -7.63
N LEU A 271 16.20 -8.02 -7.21
CA LEU A 271 17.11 -8.74 -8.10
C LEU A 271 17.32 -10.17 -7.59
N LEU A 272 17.36 -11.14 -8.50
CA LEU A 272 17.77 -12.53 -8.25
C LEU A 272 19.06 -12.79 -9.04
N THR A 273 20.17 -13.03 -8.36
CA THR A 273 21.43 -13.36 -9.03
C THR A 273 21.60 -14.88 -9.10
N ILE A 274 21.94 -15.38 -10.30
CA ILE A 274 22.12 -16.82 -10.56
C ILE A 274 23.52 -17.04 -11.10
N ASP A 275 24.37 -17.67 -10.30
CA ASP A 275 25.71 -18.03 -10.73
C ASP A 275 25.69 -19.23 -11.70
N GLY A 276 26.61 -19.25 -12.67
CA GLY A 276 26.78 -20.35 -13.62
C GLY A 276 26.94 -21.73 -12.93
N SER A 277 27.53 -21.77 -11.74
CA SER A 277 27.70 -22.99 -10.94
C SER A 277 26.39 -23.54 -10.34
N THR A 278 25.32 -22.74 -10.31
CA THR A 278 23.98 -23.14 -9.85
C THR A 278 23.26 -24.00 -10.88
N PHE A 279 23.64 -23.90 -12.16
CA PHE A 279 23.03 -24.69 -13.23
C PHE A 279 23.57 -26.13 -13.25
N LEU A 280 22.64 -27.08 -13.40
CA LEU A 280 22.93 -28.48 -13.64
C LEU A 280 23.02 -28.74 -15.15
N LYS A 281 23.77 -29.75 -15.58
CA LYS A 281 23.77 -30.18 -16.99
C LYS A 281 22.74 -31.27 -17.21
N ASN A 282 21.87 -31.12 -18.21
CA ASN A 282 20.94 -32.17 -18.61
C ASN A 282 21.64 -33.28 -19.43
N GLN A 283 20.90 -34.35 -19.80
CA GLN A 283 21.44 -35.47 -20.60
C GLN A 283 22.05 -35.04 -21.95
N LYS A 284 21.63 -33.90 -22.50
CA LYS A 284 22.13 -33.32 -23.75
C LYS A 284 23.29 -32.33 -23.53
N GLY A 285 23.68 -32.07 -22.28
CA GLY A 285 24.75 -31.17 -21.89
C GLY A 285 24.35 -29.70 -21.73
N TYR A 286 23.07 -29.34 -21.85
CA TYR A 286 22.59 -27.96 -21.68
C TYR A 286 22.38 -27.60 -20.21
N PRO A 287 22.60 -26.33 -19.81
CA PRO A 287 22.36 -25.86 -18.45
C PRO A 287 20.86 -25.84 -18.14
N VAL A 288 20.49 -26.34 -16.97
CA VAL A 288 19.11 -26.37 -16.45
C VAL A 288 19.12 -26.16 -14.95
N LEU A 289 18.10 -25.49 -14.41
CA LEU A 289 17.88 -25.36 -12.98
C LEU A 289 17.11 -26.57 -12.43
N SER A 290 17.31 -26.89 -11.14
CA SER A 290 16.53 -27.93 -10.47
C SER A 290 15.05 -27.55 -10.36
N LYS A 291 14.17 -28.53 -10.09
CA LYS A 291 12.74 -28.25 -9.93
C LYS A 291 12.43 -27.31 -8.76
N ALA A 292 13.21 -27.38 -7.69
CA ALA A 292 13.08 -26.48 -6.55
C ALA A 292 13.37 -25.02 -6.95
N HIS A 293 14.45 -24.77 -7.72
CA HIS A 293 14.77 -23.44 -8.25
C HIS A 293 13.69 -22.93 -9.22
N GLN A 294 13.20 -23.80 -10.12
CA GLN A 294 12.10 -23.43 -11.03
C GLN A 294 10.85 -23.00 -10.24
N GLY A 295 10.51 -23.72 -9.17
CA GLY A 295 9.38 -23.39 -8.29
C GLY A 295 9.56 -22.06 -7.55
N LEU A 296 10.76 -21.82 -6.99
CA LEU A 296 11.07 -20.56 -6.31
C LEU A 296 11.02 -19.36 -7.27
N ILE A 297 11.62 -19.48 -8.47
CA ILE A 297 11.56 -18.43 -9.50
C ILE A 297 10.10 -18.18 -9.89
N ALA A 298 9.32 -19.22 -10.17
CA ALA A 298 7.93 -19.07 -10.57
C ALA A 298 7.10 -18.32 -9.53
N LYS A 299 7.42 -18.53 -8.25
CA LYS A 299 6.78 -17.84 -7.13
C LYS A 299 7.20 -16.37 -7.02
N MET A 300 8.50 -16.10 -7.02
CA MET A 300 9.04 -14.74 -6.95
C MET A 300 8.55 -13.89 -8.14
N MET A 301 8.38 -14.50 -9.31
CA MET A 301 7.86 -13.83 -10.52
C MET A 301 6.36 -13.54 -10.48
N ARG A 302 5.65 -14.02 -9.45
CA ARG A 302 4.25 -13.66 -9.20
C ARG A 302 4.11 -12.43 -8.31
N LEU A 303 5.18 -11.98 -7.64
CA LEU A 303 5.15 -10.77 -6.81
C LEU A 303 4.70 -9.56 -7.64
N ARG A 304 4.06 -8.57 -6.99
CA ARG A 304 3.62 -7.33 -7.65
C ARG A 304 4.74 -6.68 -8.47
N THR A 305 5.92 -6.63 -7.87
CA THR A 305 7.16 -6.17 -8.48
C THR A 305 8.07 -7.38 -8.65
N ALA A 306 7.88 -8.14 -9.73
CA ALA A 306 8.70 -9.31 -10.03
C ALA A 306 10.19 -8.92 -10.09
N PRO A 307 11.09 -9.68 -9.43
CA PRO A 307 12.51 -9.35 -9.44
C PRO A 307 13.12 -9.57 -10.83
N TRP A 308 14.15 -8.81 -11.16
CA TRP A 308 14.95 -9.07 -12.35
C TRP A 308 15.94 -10.20 -12.10
N ILE A 309 16.29 -10.96 -13.13
CA ILE A 309 17.29 -12.02 -13.04
C ILE A 309 18.62 -11.49 -13.54
N ILE A 310 19.70 -11.66 -12.78
CA ILE A 310 21.07 -11.36 -13.22
C ILE A 310 21.85 -12.66 -13.31
N LEU A 311 22.33 -13.00 -14.51
CA LEU A 311 23.18 -14.15 -14.73
C LEU A 311 24.64 -13.77 -14.44
N CYS A 312 25.25 -14.47 -13.49
CA CYS A 312 26.61 -14.23 -13.02
C CYS A 312 27.52 -15.38 -13.48
N GLY A 313 28.75 -15.07 -13.91
CA GLY A 313 29.75 -16.11 -14.21
C GLY A 313 29.39 -17.05 -15.38
N VAL A 314 28.59 -16.57 -16.35
CA VAL A 314 28.10 -17.38 -17.48
C VAL A 314 28.93 -17.24 -18.77
N GLY A 315 30.09 -16.58 -18.71
CA GLY A 315 30.95 -16.25 -19.86
C GLY A 315 30.70 -14.85 -20.41
N PRO A 316 31.56 -14.32 -21.30
CA PRO A 316 31.41 -12.98 -21.86
C PRO A 316 30.23 -12.89 -22.83
N ILE A 317 29.73 -11.67 -23.05
CA ILE A 317 28.69 -11.41 -24.04
C ILE A 317 29.30 -11.59 -25.45
N PRO A 318 28.64 -12.34 -26.36
CA PRO A 318 29.15 -12.54 -27.73
C PRO A 318 29.47 -11.21 -28.43
N GLY A 319 30.65 -11.12 -29.05
CA GLY A 319 31.11 -9.91 -29.75
C GLY A 319 31.70 -8.81 -28.85
N LEU A 320 31.82 -9.05 -27.54
CA LEU A 320 32.51 -8.18 -26.57
C LEU A 320 33.77 -8.84 -25.98
N GLU A 321 34.30 -9.87 -26.65
CA GLU A 321 35.49 -10.59 -26.21
C GLU A 321 36.75 -9.69 -26.23
N ASN A 322 37.54 -9.76 -25.17
CA ASN A 322 38.80 -9.01 -25.05
C ASN A 322 39.76 -9.43 -26.17
N THR A 323 40.14 -8.50 -27.03
CA THR A 323 41.13 -8.70 -28.11
C THR A 323 42.57 -8.59 -27.63
N GLU A 324 42.84 -9.00 -26.39
CA GLU A 324 44.17 -8.91 -25.74
C GLU A 324 44.71 -10.27 -25.28
N ASP A 325 44.50 -11.33 -26.07
CA ASP A 325 45.31 -12.55 -25.95
C ASP A 325 46.00 -12.81 -27.30
N PRO A 326 47.30 -12.46 -27.46
CA PRO A 326 48.01 -12.61 -28.73
C PRO A 326 48.31 -14.06 -29.14
N ASP A 327 48.07 -15.07 -28.28
CA ASP A 327 48.64 -16.41 -28.47
C ASP A 327 47.66 -17.60 -28.62
N THR A 328 46.36 -17.37 -28.80
CA THR A 328 45.46 -18.43 -29.30
C THR A 328 45.08 -18.20 -30.75
N ASN A 329 45.97 -18.67 -31.64
CA ASN A 329 45.74 -19.05 -33.03
C ASN A 329 44.61 -18.32 -33.77
N LYS A 330 44.96 -17.19 -34.39
CA LYS A 330 44.27 -16.70 -35.59
C LYS A 330 44.37 -17.76 -36.69
N ALA A 331 43.35 -18.60 -36.82
CA ALA A 331 43.06 -19.24 -38.09
C ALA A 331 42.47 -18.15 -39.02
N SER A 332 43.34 -17.57 -39.84
CA SER A 332 42.97 -16.76 -40.99
C SER A 332 41.98 -17.54 -41.86
N ILE A 333 40.73 -17.11 -41.93
CA ILE A 333 39.82 -17.52 -43.01
C ILE A 333 40.15 -16.61 -44.19
N SER A 334 41.17 -17.01 -44.95
CA SER A 334 41.30 -16.58 -46.35
C SER A 334 40.13 -17.17 -47.13
N GLY A 335 39.54 -16.38 -48.03
CA GLY A 335 38.47 -16.82 -48.91
C GLY A 335 38.82 -18.08 -49.70
N SER A 336 37.76 -18.82 -50.03
CA SER A 336 37.69 -20.12 -50.71
C SER A 336 37.83 -21.34 -49.81
N ASP A 337 36.72 -21.75 -49.16
CA ASP A 337 36.34 -23.16 -49.05
C ASP A 337 34.85 -23.25 -48.66
N TYR A 338 34.02 -23.77 -49.57
CA TYR A 338 32.64 -24.15 -49.25
C TYR A 338 32.66 -25.43 -48.40
N PRO A 339 31.91 -25.52 -47.28
CA PRO A 339 31.87 -26.73 -46.47
C PRO A 339 31.18 -27.87 -47.24
N SER A 340 31.77 -29.05 -47.20
CA SER A 340 31.19 -30.26 -47.80
C SER A 340 29.98 -30.75 -47.00
N LEU A 341 29.02 -31.39 -47.69
CA LEU A 341 27.77 -31.95 -47.14
C LEU A 341 27.97 -32.93 -45.97
N SER A 342 29.18 -33.45 -45.75
CA SER A 342 29.52 -34.33 -44.62
C SER A 342 29.88 -33.58 -43.33
N GLN A 343 29.99 -32.24 -43.34
CA GLN A 343 30.19 -31.41 -42.13
C GLN A 343 28.90 -30.79 -41.56
N ALA A 344 27.75 -30.99 -42.23
CA ALA A 344 26.44 -30.44 -41.84
C ALA A 344 25.80 -31.10 -40.59
N GLY A 345 26.49 -32.05 -39.94
CA GLY A 345 26.00 -32.77 -38.75
C GLY A 345 26.52 -32.23 -37.40
N LYS A 346 27.10 -31.03 -37.33
CA LYS A 346 27.63 -30.46 -36.08
C LYS A 346 26.53 -29.74 -35.29
N LYS A 347 26.39 -30.12 -34.01
CA LYS A 347 25.48 -29.53 -33.02
C LYS A 347 25.44 -28.00 -33.16
N HIS A 348 24.23 -27.45 -33.34
CA HIS A 348 24.00 -26.01 -33.26
C HIS A 348 24.54 -25.51 -31.92
N HIS A 349 25.60 -24.69 -31.94
CA HIS A 349 26.21 -24.13 -30.74
C HIS A 349 25.45 -22.84 -30.39
N ASP A 350 24.74 -22.86 -29.25
CA ASP A 350 24.11 -21.67 -28.69
C ASP A 350 25.18 -20.87 -27.92
N PRO A 351 25.47 -19.62 -28.32
CA PRO A 351 26.49 -18.80 -27.67
C PRO A 351 26.07 -18.29 -26.28
N THR A 352 24.77 -18.36 -25.93
CA THR A 352 24.23 -17.89 -24.65
C THR A 352 23.31 -18.93 -24.01
N PRO A 353 23.79 -20.16 -23.71
CA PRO A 353 22.94 -21.30 -23.36
C PRO A 353 22.18 -21.11 -22.03
N HIS A 354 22.75 -20.37 -21.08
CA HIS A 354 22.11 -20.06 -19.80
C HIS A 354 20.93 -19.10 -19.99
N LEU A 355 21.11 -18.04 -20.78
CA LEU A 355 20.06 -17.08 -21.13
C LEU A 355 18.91 -17.75 -21.88
N SER A 356 19.23 -18.57 -22.88
CA SER A 356 18.25 -19.34 -23.65
C SER A 356 17.40 -20.24 -22.75
N TYR A 357 18.01 -20.86 -21.72
CA TYR A 357 17.27 -21.65 -20.74
C TYR A 357 16.31 -20.80 -19.89
N ILE A 358 16.74 -19.64 -19.39
CA ILE A 358 15.87 -18.76 -18.59
C ILE A 358 14.73 -18.18 -19.44
N ARG A 359 14.98 -17.81 -20.70
CA ARG A 359 13.93 -17.40 -21.65
C ARG A 359 12.96 -18.54 -21.94
N ASN A 360 13.44 -19.79 -22.03
CA ASN A 360 12.55 -20.95 -22.13
C ASN A 360 11.72 -21.17 -20.85
N LEU A 361 12.31 -20.92 -19.67
CA LEU A 361 11.62 -21.01 -18.39
C LEU A 361 10.52 -19.94 -18.26
N GLN A 362 10.73 -18.74 -18.80
CA GLN A 362 9.72 -17.67 -18.90
C GLN A 362 8.49 -18.12 -19.69
N GLN A 363 8.69 -18.77 -20.83
CA GLN A 363 7.58 -19.28 -21.66
C GLN A 363 6.82 -20.44 -21.01
N ARG A 364 7.43 -21.13 -20.05
CA ARG A 364 6.88 -22.31 -19.36
C ARG A 364 6.36 -22.00 -17.97
N GLN A 365 6.13 -20.73 -17.65
CA GLN A 365 5.56 -20.36 -16.37
C GLN A 365 4.15 -20.94 -16.20
N PRO A 366 3.80 -21.41 -14.99
CA PRO A 366 2.47 -21.94 -14.72
C PRO A 366 1.41 -20.84 -14.90
N PRO A 367 0.24 -21.16 -15.48
CA PRO A 367 -0.83 -20.18 -15.66
C PRO A 367 -1.32 -19.63 -14.31
N ARG A 368 -1.77 -18.38 -14.30
CA ARG A 368 -2.37 -17.76 -13.12
C ARG A 368 -3.68 -18.45 -12.77
N THR A 369 -3.95 -18.61 -11.48
CA THR A 369 -5.26 -19.03 -10.93
C THR A 369 -6.31 -17.92 -11.11
N ALA A 370 -7.60 -18.21 -10.89
CA ALA A 370 -8.66 -17.21 -11.01
C ALA A 370 -8.47 -16.01 -10.06
N ILE A 371 -8.09 -16.28 -8.80
CA ILE A 371 -7.81 -15.24 -7.80
C ILE A 371 -6.57 -14.42 -8.15
N GLU A 372 -5.52 -15.04 -8.70
CA GLU A 372 -4.32 -14.32 -9.15
C GLU A 372 -4.61 -13.40 -10.34
N ARG A 373 -5.48 -13.82 -11.28
CA ARG A 373 -5.88 -13.00 -12.42
C ARG A 373 -6.72 -11.81 -11.98
N PHE A 374 -7.69 -12.04 -11.10
CA PHE A 374 -8.52 -10.96 -10.55
C PHE A 374 -7.70 -9.98 -9.71
N GLY A 375 -6.75 -10.51 -8.94
CA GLY A 375 -5.91 -9.74 -8.03
C GLY A 375 -4.75 -8.98 -8.68
N VAL A 376 -4.54 -9.06 -10.00
CA VAL A 376 -3.47 -8.31 -10.69
C VAL A 376 -3.61 -6.81 -10.41
N GLY A 377 -2.59 -6.22 -9.79
CA GLY A 377 -2.56 -4.82 -9.37
C GLY A 377 -2.96 -4.60 -7.91
N TYR A 378 -3.66 -5.56 -7.29
CA TYR A 378 -4.11 -5.50 -5.89
C TYR A 378 -3.15 -6.23 -4.92
N GLN A 379 -2.13 -6.93 -5.41
CA GLN A 379 -1.14 -7.59 -4.56
C GLN A 379 -0.45 -6.60 -3.62
N ASP A 380 -0.52 -6.89 -2.31
CA ASP A 380 -0.01 -6.04 -1.23
C ASP A 380 -0.51 -4.59 -1.29
N TYR A 381 -1.66 -4.32 -1.92
CA TYR A 381 -2.26 -2.99 -1.97
C TYR A 381 -3.22 -2.81 -0.79
N LEU A 382 -2.87 -1.89 0.12
CA LEU A 382 -3.64 -1.58 1.31
C LEU A 382 -4.93 -0.81 0.95
N GLN A 383 -6.09 -1.37 1.28
CA GLN A 383 -7.40 -0.75 1.05
C GLN A 383 -8.14 -0.60 2.37
N ALA A 384 -8.88 0.50 2.54
CA ALA A 384 -9.78 0.61 3.68
C ALA A 384 -10.92 -0.42 3.55
N PRO A 385 -11.29 -1.13 4.62
CA PRO A 385 -12.46 -1.99 4.62
C PRO A 385 -13.72 -1.20 4.25
N LEU A 386 -14.61 -1.81 3.47
CA LEU A 386 -15.88 -1.20 3.12
C LEU A 386 -16.75 -1.03 4.37
N GLN A 387 -17.66 -0.05 4.32
CA GLN A 387 -18.61 0.24 5.41
C GLN A 387 -20.03 0.45 4.83
N PRO A 388 -20.68 -0.61 4.28
CA PRO A 388 -21.94 -0.46 3.55
C PRO A 388 -23.11 0.05 4.41
N LEU A 389 -23.04 -0.14 5.73
CA LEU A 389 -24.06 0.36 6.64
C LEU A 389 -24.06 1.90 6.71
N THR A 390 -22.89 2.51 6.78
CA THR A 390 -22.75 3.98 6.91
C THR A 390 -22.66 4.68 5.56
N VAL A 391 -22.12 4.02 4.53
CA VAL A 391 -21.91 4.59 3.19
C VAL A 391 -22.72 3.81 2.16
N ASN A 392 -23.47 4.51 1.32
CA ASN A 392 -24.14 3.89 0.18
C ASN A 392 -23.10 3.53 -0.89
N LEU A 393 -23.03 2.25 -1.25
CA LEU A 393 -22.07 1.76 -2.22
C LEU A 393 -22.39 2.25 -3.65
N GLU A 394 -21.33 2.45 -4.43
CA GLU A 394 -21.40 2.80 -5.84
C GLU A 394 -21.70 1.57 -6.71
N SER A 395 -22.24 1.82 -7.91
CA SER A 395 -22.60 0.73 -8.85
C SER A 395 -21.40 -0.14 -9.24
N ILE A 396 -20.21 0.44 -9.38
CA ILE A 396 -18.99 -0.31 -9.73
C ILE A 396 -18.59 -1.29 -8.62
N THR A 397 -18.79 -0.94 -7.35
CA THR A 397 -18.52 -1.81 -6.21
C THR A 397 -19.42 -3.04 -6.24
N TYR A 398 -20.73 -2.85 -6.50
CA TYR A 398 -21.65 -3.98 -6.69
C TYR A 398 -21.26 -4.85 -7.91
N GLU A 399 -20.79 -4.25 -9.00
CA GLU A 399 -20.36 -5.01 -10.19
C GLU A 399 -19.17 -5.91 -9.89
N VAL A 400 -18.22 -5.43 -9.09
CA VAL A 400 -17.09 -6.26 -8.64
C VAL A 400 -17.58 -7.43 -7.80
N PHE A 401 -18.52 -7.21 -6.88
CA PHE A 401 -19.12 -8.30 -6.09
C PHE A 401 -19.86 -9.31 -6.94
N GLU A 402 -20.52 -8.88 -8.01
CA GLU A 402 -21.31 -9.71 -8.91
C GLU A 402 -20.46 -10.54 -9.88
N LYS A 403 -19.18 -10.18 -10.06
CA LYS A 403 -18.23 -10.95 -10.87
C LYS A 403 -17.81 -12.28 -10.23
N ASP A 404 -18.10 -12.50 -8.94
CA ASP A 404 -17.84 -13.77 -8.27
C ASP A 404 -19.01 -14.76 -8.46
N PRO A 405 -18.88 -15.79 -9.31
CA PRO A 405 -19.95 -16.75 -9.52
C PRO A 405 -20.12 -17.72 -8.34
N ILE A 406 -19.04 -18.01 -7.62
CA ILE A 406 -18.97 -19.02 -6.55
C ILE A 406 -19.82 -18.56 -5.38
N LYS A 407 -19.69 -17.30 -4.97
CA LYS A 407 -20.48 -16.72 -3.87
C LYS A 407 -21.97 -16.95 -4.06
N TYR A 408 -22.55 -16.48 -5.17
CA TYR A 408 -23.99 -16.56 -5.39
C TYR A 408 -24.50 -17.97 -5.68
N GLU A 409 -23.68 -18.83 -6.27
CA GLU A 409 -24.03 -20.24 -6.45
C GLU A 409 -24.14 -20.96 -5.09
N TRP A 410 -23.27 -20.65 -4.13
CA TRP A 410 -23.32 -21.22 -2.78
C TRP A 410 -24.55 -20.73 -2.01
N TYR A 411 -24.88 -19.44 -2.12
CA TYR A 411 -26.14 -18.91 -1.56
C TYR A 411 -27.38 -19.59 -2.19
N GLU A 412 -27.40 -19.79 -3.52
CA GLU A 412 -28.49 -20.51 -4.20
C GLU A 412 -28.64 -21.95 -3.66
N LYS A 413 -27.52 -22.68 -3.51
CA LYS A 413 -27.51 -24.03 -2.94
C LYS A 413 -28.03 -24.04 -1.49
N ALA A 414 -27.61 -23.09 -0.67
CA ALA A 414 -28.05 -22.97 0.72
C ALA A 414 -29.57 -22.70 0.82
N ILE A 415 -30.08 -21.76 0.03
CA ILE A 415 -31.51 -21.42 -0.01
C ILE A 415 -32.34 -22.61 -0.52
N CYS A 416 -31.89 -23.26 -1.59
CA CYS A 416 -32.56 -24.44 -2.17
C CYS A 416 -32.65 -25.57 -1.14
N LYS A 417 -31.55 -25.84 -0.42
CA LYS A 417 -31.52 -26.86 0.65
C LYS A 417 -32.44 -26.49 1.81
N ALA A 418 -32.43 -25.23 2.26
CA ALA A 418 -33.33 -24.76 3.33
C ALA A 418 -34.81 -24.90 2.95
N LEU A 419 -35.19 -24.60 1.71
CA LEU A 419 -36.55 -24.78 1.21
C LEU A 419 -36.97 -26.25 1.15
N ARG A 420 -36.10 -27.14 0.66
CA ARG A 420 -36.37 -28.59 0.65
C ARG A 420 -36.56 -29.13 2.06
N ASP A 421 -35.66 -28.78 2.98
CA ASP A 421 -35.77 -29.17 4.38
C ASP A 421 -37.06 -28.64 5.03
N TRP A 422 -37.50 -27.43 4.67
CA TRP A 422 -38.76 -26.87 5.14
C TRP A 422 -39.97 -27.70 4.71
N ALA A 423 -40.00 -28.10 3.44
CA ALA A 423 -41.05 -28.92 2.86
C ALA A 423 -41.03 -30.37 3.41
N ASP A 424 -39.87 -31.01 3.43
CA ASP A 424 -39.69 -32.39 3.87
C ASP A 424 -40.06 -32.58 5.34
N GLN A 425 -39.72 -31.60 6.18
CA GLN A 425 -40.04 -31.60 7.61
C GLN A 425 -41.44 -31.07 7.91
N LYS A 426 -42.20 -30.64 6.90
CA LYS A 426 -43.56 -30.10 7.02
C LYS A 426 -43.67 -28.97 8.06
N LYS A 427 -42.68 -28.07 8.06
CA LYS A 427 -42.67 -26.92 8.99
C LYS A 427 -43.83 -25.98 8.65
N ALA A 428 -44.47 -25.44 9.69
CA ALA A 428 -45.53 -24.44 9.52
C ALA A 428 -44.98 -23.17 8.87
N THR A 429 -45.73 -22.58 7.93
CA THR A 429 -45.35 -21.35 7.22
C THR A 429 -46.05 -20.13 7.79
N SER A 430 -45.39 -18.97 7.66
CA SER A 430 -45.89 -17.70 8.22
C SER A 430 -46.91 -17.01 7.31
N HIS A 431 -47.04 -17.43 6.04
CA HIS A 431 -48.04 -16.91 5.12
C HIS A 431 -49.40 -17.62 5.27
N PRO A 432 -50.54 -16.90 5.28
CA PRO A 432 -51.88 -17.50 5.41
C PRO A 432 -52.24 -18.53 4.33
N ASP A 433 -51.71 -18.38 3.11
CA ASP A 433 -51.92 -19.30 1.99
C ASP A 433 -50.93 -20.49 1.97
N GLY A 434 -50.11 -20.66 3.01
CA GLY A 434 -49.20 -21.80 3.13
C GLY A 434 -47.84 -21.63 2.43
N LYS A 435 -47.57 -20.51 1.77
CA LYS A 435 -46.29 -20.18 1.11
C LYS A 435 -45.19 -19.88 2.12
N VAL A 436 -43.94 -20.25 1.81
CA VAL A 436 -42.78 -19.90 2.66
C VAL A 436 -42.42 -18.43 2.42
N ILE A 437 -42.31 -17.63 3.48
CA ILE A 437 -41.91 -16.22 3.34
C ILE A 437 -40.38 -16.11 3.38
N VAL A 438 -39.78 -15.67 2.28
CA VAL A 438 -38.33 -15.45 2.14
C VAL A 438 -38.05 -13.95 2.07
N ALA A 439 -37.17 -13.44 2.93
CA ALA A 439 -36.75 -12.04 2.86
C ALA A 439 -35.25 -11.92 2.62
N VAL A 440 -34.87 -11.19 1.57
CA VAL A 440 -33.48 -10.80 1.29
C VAL A 440 -33.25 -9.41 1.87
N VAL A 441 -32.45 -9.31 2.92
CA VAL A 441 -32.13 -8.05 3.61
C VAL A 441 -30.73 -7.57 3.24
N GLY A 442 -30.62 -6.30 2.82
CA GLY A 442 -29.43 -5.81 2.12
C GLY A 442 -29.37 -6.35 0.70
N ALA A 443 -30.46 -6.21 -0.06
CA ALA A 443 -30.62 -6.83 -1.37
C ALA A 443 -29.64 -6.32 -2.45
N GLY A 444 -29.01 -5.16 -2.25
CA GLY A 444 -28.12 -4.52 -3.21
C GLY A 444 -28.80 -4.32 -4.56
N ARG A 445 -28.14 -4.77 -5.64
CA ARG A 445 -28.71 -4.76 -6.99
C ARG A 445 -29.60 -5.97 -7.32
N GLY A 446 -29.86 -6.84 -6.34
CA GLY A 446 -30.77 -7.98 -6.46
C GLY A 446 -30.20 -9.33 -6.96
N PRO A 447 -28.88 -9.62 -6.97
CA PRO A 447 -28.41 -10.94 -7.38
C PRO A 447 -28.96 -12.06 -6.47
N LEU A 448 -28.98 -11.85 -5.14
CA LEU A 448 -29.53 -12.84 -4.21
C LEU A 448 -31.04 -13.02 -4.33
N VAL A 449 -31.79 -11.96 -4.66
CA VAL A 449 -33.24 -12.04 -4.95
C VAL A 449 -33.48 -12.97 -6.14
N THR A 450 -32.70 -12.78 -7.21
CA THR A 450 -32.77 -13.63 -8.41
C THR A 450 -32.40 -15.09 -8.09
N ARG A 451 -31.36 -15.31 -7.28
CA ARG A 451 -30.93 -16.64 -6.83
C ARG A 451 -31.97 -17.33 -5.95
N ALA A 452 -32.65 -16.59 -5.06
CA ALA A 452 -33.71 -17.13 -4.21
C ALA A 452 -34.93 -17.60 -5.03
N LEU A 453 -35.34 -16.81 -6.03
CA LEU A 453 -36.41 -17.20 -6.97
C LEU A 453 -36.04 -18.49 -7.74
N LYS A 454 -34.80 -18.59 -8.21
CA LYS A 454 -34.31 -19.79 -8.89
C LYS A 454 -34.26 -21.00 -7.95
N ALA A 455 -33.74 -20.83 -6.74
CA ALA A 455 -33.70 -21.86 -5.73
C ALA A 455 -35.10 -22.39 -5.36
N SER A 456 -36.12 -21.52 -5.30
CA SER A 456 -37.52 -21.91 -5.09
C SER A 456 -38.06 -22.76 -6.24
N ALA A 457 -37.80 -22.37 -7.49
CA ALA A 457 -38.18 -23.16 -8.65
C ALA A 457 -37.52 -24.55 -8.63
N ASP A 458 -36.22 -24.62 -8.32
CA ASP A 458 -35.44 -25.86 -8.26
C ASP A 458 -35.81 -26.76 -7.05
N ALA A 459 -36.30 -26.15 -5.97
CA ALA A 459 -36.82 -26.88 -4.80
C ALA A 459 -38.27 -27.36 -5.00
N GLY A 460 -39.03 -26.76 -5.92
CA GLY A 460 -40.46 -27.02 -6.08
C GLY A 460 -41.31 -26.48 -4.92
N VAL A 461 -40.80 -25.47 -4.19
CA VAL A 461 -41.47 -24.87 -3.03
C VAL A 461 -41.89 -23.45 -3.38
N GLU A 462 -43.18 -23.15 -3.28
CA GLU A 462 -43.70 -21.81 -3.55
C GLU A 462 -43.31 -20.84 -2.43
N ILE A 463 -42.75 -19.68 -2.81
CA ILE A 463 -42.31 -18.64 -1.89
C ILE A 463 -43.05 -17.32 -2.10
N ASP A 464 -43.21 -16.55 -1.02
CA ASP A 464 -43.48 -15.11 -1.06
C ASP A 464 -42.18 -14.37 -0.73
N ILE A 465 -41.68 -13.56 -1.66
CA ILE A 465 -40.33 -13.00 -1.57
C ILE A 465 -40.33 -11.49 -1.32
N TRP A 466 -39.56 -11.06 -0.33
CA TRP A 466 -39.39 -9.68 0.09
C TRP A 466 -37.93 -9.25 -0.11
N ALA A 467 -37.70 -8.07 -0.68
CA ALA A 467 -36.37 -7.49 -0.83
C ALA A 467 -36.28 -6.17 -0.07
N VAL A 468 -35.44 -6.11 0.96
CA VAL A 468 -35.24 -4.95 1.82
C VAL A 468 -33.89 -4.32 1.52
N GLU A 469 -33.89 -3.04 1.16
CA GLU A 469 -32.67 -2.30 0.83
C GLU A 469 -32.77 -0.84 1.31
N LYS A 470 -31.70 -0.34 1.95
CA LYS A 470 -31.64 1.05 2.43
C LYS A 470 -31.11 2.01 1.36
N ASN A 471 -30.21 1.54 0.50
CA ASN A 471 -29.55 2.34 -0.52
C ASN A 471 -30.57 2.69 -1.61
N GLN A 472 -31.01 3.94 -1.61
CA GLN A 472 -31.99 4.46 -2.56
C GLN A 472 -31.58 4.22 -4.02
N ASN A 473 -30.29 4.33 -4.34
CA ASN A 473 -29.81 4.15 -5.72
C ASN A 473 -29.95 2.69 -6.17
N ALA A 474 -29.59 1.74 -5.31
CA ALA A 474 -29.77 0.31 -5.59
C ALA A 474 -31.26 -0.06 -5.65
N PHE A 475 -32.09 0.56 -4.80
CA PHE A 475 -33.53 0.34 -4.77
C PHE A 475 -34.23 0.67 -6.09
N VAL A 476 -33.83 1.76 -6.77
CA VAL A 476 -34.35 2.11 -8.10
C VAL A 476 -34.10 0.98 -9.12
N LEU A 477 -32.95 0.32 -9.04
CA LEU A 477 -32.67 -0.83 -9.90
C LEU A 477 -33.52 -2.05 -9.54
N LEU A 478 -33.74 -2.31 -8.25
CA LEU A 478 -34.63 -3.39 -7.78
C LEU A 478 -36.07 -3.19 -8.31
N GLN A 479 -36.59 -1.96 -8.33
CA GLN A 479 -37.89 -1.64 -8.91
C GLN A 479 -37.95 -2.04 -10.39
N ARG A 480 -36.94 -1.64 -11.16
CA ARG A 480 -36.84 -1.98 -12.59
C ARG A 480 -36.69 -3.49 -12.81
N HIS A 481 -35.93 -4.20 -11.96
CA HIS A 481 -35.83 -5.65 -12.02
C HIS A 481 -37.14 -6.36 -11.67
N ASN A 482 -37.92 -5.82 -10.74
CA ASN A 482 -39.22 -6.39 -10.42
C ASN A 482 -40.17 -6.30 -11.61
N ASP A 483 -40.18 -5.17 -12.33
CA ASP A 483 -41.04 -4.97 -13.50
C ASP A 483 -40.60 -5.82 -14.69
N THR A 484 -39.28 -5.93 -14.93
CA THR A 484 -38.74 -6.51 -16.17
C THR A 484 -38.26 -7.96 -16.07
N ILE A 485 -37.76 -8.38 -14.91
CA ILE A 485 -37.12 -9.69 -14.73
C ILE A 485 -37.98 -10.59 -13.83
N TRP A 486 -38.45 -10.06 -12.69
CA TRP A 486 -39.16 -10.86 -11.69
C TRP A 486 -40.67 -10.91 -11.91
N GLY A 487 -41.20 -10.10 -12.82
CA GLY A 487 -42.62 -10.12 -13.22
C GLY A 487 -43.57 -9.68 -12.12
N GLY A 488 -43.16 -8.72 -11.29
CA GLY A 488 -43.93 -8.19 -10.16
C GLY A 488 -44.08 -9.16 -8.98
N LYS A 489 -43.32 -10.27 -8.96
CA LYS A 489 -43.40 -11.31 -7.92
C LYS A 489 -42.71 -10.93 -6.60
N VAL A 490 -41.89 -9.89 -6.59
CA VAL A 490 -41.10 -9.50 -5.40
C VAL A 490 -41.72 -8.29 -4.73
N THR A 491 -41.91 -8.35 -3.41
CA THR A 491 -42.32 -7.19 -2.63
C THR A 491 -41.09 -6.39 -2.21
N LEU A 492 -41.00 -5.14 -2.66
CA LEU A 492 -39.84 -4.28 -2.43
C LEU A 492 -40.07 -3.37 -1.22
N VAL A 493 -39.08 -3.27 -0.34
CA VAL A 493 -39.10 -2.43 0.86
C VAL A 493 -37.87 -1.55 0.91
N GLN A 494 -38.05 -0.23 0.78
CA GLN A 494 -36.97 0.74 0.95
C GLN A 494 -36.86 1.11 2.43
N SER A 495 -35.96 0.44 3.16
CA SER A 495 -35.78 0.67 4.59
C SER A 495 -34.42 0.16 5.04
N ASP A 496 -33.89 0.78 6.10
CA ASP A 496 -32.94 0.07 6.96
C ASP A 496 -33.65 -1.15 7.56
N MET A 497 -33.02 -2.33 7.49
CA MET A 497 -33.63 -3.56 7.97
C MET A 497 -33.95 -3.49 9.47
N ARG A 498 -33.14 -2.78 10.26
CA ARG A 498 -33.32 -2.62 11.71
C ARG A 498 -34.59 -1.84 12.08
N SER A 499 -35.17 -1.12 11.13
CA SER A 499 -36.42 -0.37 11.28
C SER A 499 -37.62 -1.12 10.70
N TRP A 500 -37.42 -2.20 9.96
CA TRP A 500 -38.47 -2.93 9.27
C TRP A 500 -39.29 -3.78 10.24
N LYS A 501 -40.62 -3.63 10.21
CA LYS A 501 -41.56 -4.35 11.10
C LYS A 501 -42.00 -5.72 10.58
N GLY A 502 -41.44 -6.15 9.46
CA GLY A 502 -41.74 -7.43 8.82
C GLY A 502 -42.80 -7.36 7.72
N PRO A 503 -43.03 -8.49 7.04
CA PRO A 503 -43.99 -8.63 5.94
C PRO A 503 -45.42 -8.22 6.32
N LEU A 504 -46.12 -7.52 5.44
CA LEU A 504 -47.53 -7.14 5.60
C LEU A 504 -48.40 -8.05 4.75
N VAL A 505 -49.38 -8.74 5.37
CA VAL A 505 -50.26 -9.69 4.67
C VAL A 505 -51.72 -9.45 5.03
N SER A 506 -52.63 -9.78 4.10
CA SER A 506 -54.07 -9.64 4.30
C SER A 506 -54.64 -10.71 5.22
N LYS A 507 -55.50 -10.32 6.16
CA LYS A 507 -56.18 -11.24 7.08
C LYS A 507 -57.37 -11.91 6.39
N LYS A 508 -57.38 -13.24 6.23
CA LYS A 508 -58.59 -13.99 5.87
C LYS A 508 -59.45 -14.18 7.13
N GLY A 509 -60.64 -13.57 7.18
CA GLY A 509 -61.66 -13.87 8.21
C GLY A 509 -62.33 -12.69 8.94
N ALA A 510 -62.44 -11.49 8.36
CA ALA A 510 -63.39 -10.49 8.87
C ALA A 510 -64.76 -10.74 8.24
N SER A 511 -65.74 -11.14 9.05
CA SER A 511 -67.12 -11.38 8.65
C SER A 511 -67.72 -10.22 7.84
N GLU A 512 -68.36 -10.56 6.72
CA GLU A 512 -69.11 -9.68 5.81
C GLU A 512 -70.30 -8.96 6.48
N SER A 513 -70.02 -8.00 7.37
CA SER A 513 -71.07 -7.12 7.91
C SER A 513 -70.55 -5.74 8.33
N SER A 514 -69.91 -5.04 7.41
CA SER A 514 -69.99 -3.57 7.35
C SER A 514 -69.27 -3.07 6.10
N GLU A 515 -70.04 -2.42 5.23
CA GLU A 515 -69.54 -1.62 4.11
C GLU A 515 -68.85 -0.37 4.66
N THR A 516 -67.60 -0.51 5.10
CA THR A 516 -66.61 0.58 5.14
C THR A 516 -65.26 -0.02 4.75
N GLN A 517 -64.75 0.47 3.63
CA GLN A 517 -63.58 -0.06 2.93
C GLN A 517 -62.29 0.01 3.76
N GLY A 518 -61.58 -1.11 3.80
CA GLY A 518 -60.19 -1.21 4.26
C GLY A 518 -59.84 -2.64 4.70
N SER A 519 -59.24 -3.44 3.81
CA SER A 519 -58.67 -4.74 4.18
C SER A 519 -57.60 -4.53 5.27
N ALA A 520 -57.85 -4.98 6.50
CA ALA A 520 -56.93 -4.79 7.61
C ALA A 520 -55.66 -5.63 7.40
N MET A 521 -54.59 -5.00 6.92
CA MET A 521 -53.25 -5.60 6.82
C MET A 521 -52.67 -5.87 8.21
N CYS A 522 -52.02 -7.02 8.40
CA CYS A 522 -51.27 -7.32 9.63
C CYS A 522 -49.84 -7.77 9.32
N HIS A 523 -48.90 -7.42 10.20
CA HIS A 523 -47.54 -7.93 10.11
C HIS A 523 -47.49 -9.44 10.44
N THR A 524 -46.69 -10.19 9.70
CA THR A 524 -46.36 -11.60 9.97
C THR A 524 -44.84 -11.78 10.05
N HIS A 525 -44.38 -13.01 10.26
CA HIS A 525 -42.96 -13.35 10.37
C HIS A 525 -42.34 -13.79 9.03
N VAL A 526 -41.01 -13.70 8.95
CA VAL A 526 -40.18 -14.26 7.88
C VAL A 526 -39.77 -15.68 8.24
N ASP A 527 -39.95 -16.63 7.32
CA ASP A 527 -39.58 -18.03 7.51
C ASP A 527 -38.08 -18.25 7.21
N ILE A 528 -37.58 -17.66 6.12
CA ILE A 528 -36.15 -17.72 5.74
C ILE A 528 -35.64 -16.30 5.47
N LEU A 529 -34.72 -15.84 6.30
CA LEU A 529 -34.01 -14.56 6.14
C LEU A 529 -32.67 -14.81 5.43
N VAL A 530 -32.38 -14.07 4.36
CA VAL A 530 -31.14 -14.17 3.59
C VAL A 530 -30.44 -12.80 3.60
N SER A 531 -29.14 -12.80 3.89
CA SER A 531 -28.31 -11.59 3.88
C SER A 531 -26.88 -11.92 3.41
N GLU A 532 -26.18 -10.90 2.91
CA GLU A 532 -24.74 -10.96 2.62
C GLU A 532 -24.15 -9.62 3.07
N LEU A 533 -23.73 -9.58 4.33
CA LEU A 533 -23.23 -8.38 5.03
C LEU A 533 -21.84 -8.67 5.62
N LEU A 534 -21.11 -9.62 5.04
CA LEU A 534 -19.85 -10.12 5.59
C LEU A 534 -18.67 -9.34 5.03
N GLY A 535 -17.82 -8.85 5.91
CA GLY A 535 -16.51 -8.33 5.51
C GLY A 535 -15.42 -9.41 5.55
N SER A 536 -14.18 -9.01 5.21
CA SER A 536 -13.00 -9.89 5.22
C SER A 536 -12.65 -10.51 6.58
N PHE A 537 -13.19 -9.97 7.67
CA PHE A 537 -13.07 -10.49 9.04
C PHE A 537 -14.44 -10.90 9.60
N ALA A 538 -15.36 -11.34 8.73
CA ALA A 538 -16.74 -11.68 9.01
C ALA A 538 -17.59 -10.48 9.46
N ASP A 539 -17.38 -10.01 10.69
CA ASP A 539 -18.26 -9.07 11.39
C ASP A 539 -17.84 -7.59 11.26
N ASN A 540 -16.75 -7.31 10.53
CA ASN A 540 -16.21 -5.95 10.34
C ASN A 540 -17.09 -5.02 9.47
N GLU A 541 -18.19 -5.54 8.91
CA GLU A 541 -19.23 -4.76 8.21
C GLU A 541 -20.56 -4.72 8.99
N LEU A 542 -20.51 -5.03 10.30
CA LEU A 542 -21.62 -4.89 11.25
C LEU A 542 -22.81 -5.81 10.97
N SER A 543 -22.55 -6.98 10.36
CA SER A 543 -23.56 -8.03 10.19
C SER A 543 -24.29 -8.40 11.49
N PRO A 544 -23.62 -8.56 12.66
CA PRO A 544 -24.32 -8.89 13.90
C PRO A 544 -25.37 -7.85 14.25
N GLU A 545 -24.99 -6.57 14.30
CA GLU A 545 -25.89 -5.47 14.66
C GLU A 545 -27.04 -5.27 13.65
N CYS A 546 -26.80 -5.56 12.37
CA CYS A 546 -27.84 -5.51 11.35
C CYS A 546 -28.87 -6.62 11.52
N LEU A 547 -28.41 -7.86 11.73
CA LEU A 547 -29.28 -9.04 11.84
C LEU A 547 -30.00 -9.12 13.19
N ASP A 548 -29.39 -8.66 14.27
CA ASP A 548 -30.06 -8.52 15.57
C ASP A 548 -31.27 -7.57 15.47
N GLY A 549 -31.18 -6.52 14.65
CA GLY A 549 -32.28 -5.57 14.44
C GLY A 549 -33.49 -6.13 13.66
N VAL A 550 -33.35 -7.29 13.02
CA VAL A 550 -34.46 -8.02 12.36
C VAL A 550 -34.76 -9.37 13.00
N ASN A 551 -34.16 -9.66 14.15
CA ASN A 551 -34.34 -10.94 14.83
C ASN A 551 -35.81 -11.19 15.22
N ASP A 552 -36.54 -10.14 15.63
CA ASP A 552 -37.96 -10.22 16.00
C ASP A 552 -38.90 -10.44 14.80
N VAL A 553 -38.43 -10.17 13.58
CA VAL A 553 -39.18 -10.39 12.35
C VAL A 553 -39.12 -11.86 11.92
N ILE A 554 -38.08 -12.59 12.31
CA ILE A 554 -37.90 -14.00 11.98
C ILE A 554 -38.90 -14.87 12.75
N ASN A 555 -39.39 -15.95 12.13
CA ASN A 555 -40.28 -16.92 12.78
C ASN A 555 -39.59 -17.51 14.03
N PRO A 556 -40.17 -17.34 15.24
CA PRO A 556 -39.49 -17.67 16.49
C PRO A 556 -39.30 -19.17 16.71
N VAL A 557 -40.08 -20.01 16.04
CA VAL A 557 -40.04 -21.48 16.20
C VAL A 557 -39.13 -22.11 15.16
N HIS A 558 -39.41 -21.83 13.89
CA HIS A 558 -38.82 -22.53 12.74
C HIS A 558 -37.93 -21.65 11.86
N GLY A 559 -37.83 -20.35 12.14
CA GLY A 559 -37.15 -19.39 11.28
C GLY A 559 -35.66 -19.73 11.07
N ILE A 560 -35.22 -19.53 9.83
CA ILE A 560 -33.86 -19.79 9.38
C ILE A 560 -33.21 -18.47 8.97
N SER A 561 -31.96 -18.25 9.38
CA SER A 561 -31.09 -17.21 8.84
C SER A 561 -30.03 -17.84 7.93
N ILE A 562 -29.75 -17.18 6.80
CA ILE A 562 -28.66 -17.49 5.89
C ILE A 562 -27.84 -16.19 5.71
N PRO A 563 -26.58 -16.12 6.19
CA PRO A 563 -25.85 -17.17 6.88
C PRO A 563 -26.42 -17.53 8.25
N ALA A 564 -26.21 -18.79 8.64
CA ALA A 564 -26.58 -19.31 9.96
C ALA A 564 -25.53 -18.96 11.02
N SER A 565 -24.25 -18.94 10.65
CA SER A 565 -23.17 -18.50 11.55
C SER A 565 -21.93 -18.12 10.77
N TYR A 566 -21.07 -17.33 11.39
CA TYR A 566 -19.76 -16.99 10.86
C TYR A 566 -18.75 -16.74 11.97
N SER A 567 -17.48 -16.87 11.62
CA SER A 567 -16.35 -16.84 12.55
C SER A 567 -15.18 -16.05 11.96
N ALA A 568 -14.58 -15.21 12.80
CA ALA A 568 -13.37 -14.46 12.47
C ALA A 568 -12.13 -15.26 12.90
N HIS A 569 -11.10 -15.30 12.07
CA HIS A 569 -9.87 -16.07 12.31
C HIS A 569 -8.64 -15.22 11.99
N PHE A 570 -7.52 -15.44 12.69
CA PHE A 570 -6.27 -14.74 12.34
C PHE A 570 -5.01 -15.55 12.65
N THR A 571 -3.89 -15.10 12.09
CA THR A 571 -2.53 -15.65 12.33
C THR A 571 -1.47 -14.53 12.25
N PRO A 572 -0.39 -14.57 13.04
CA PRO A 572 0.67 -13.57 12.98
C PRO A 572 1.55 -13.72 11.74
N VAL A 573 1.89 -12.58 11.12
CA VAL A 573 2.67 -12.53 9.87
C VAL A 573 3.86 -11.58 9.95
N SER A 574 4.89 -11.92 9.18
CA SER A 574 5.98 -11.02 8.76
C SER A 574 5.60 -10.43 7.41
N ALA A 575 5.48 -9.11 7.34
CA ALA A 575 5.04 -8.36 6.17
C ALA A 575 5.80 -7.02 6.07
N PRO A 576 7.13 -7.04 5.86
CA PRO A 576 7.96 -5.84 5.93
C PRO A 576 7.60 -4.79 4.87
N LYS A 577 7.14 -5.20 3.68
CA LYS A 577 6.62 -4.30 2.64
C LYS A 577 5.37 -3.55 3.10
N LEU A 578 4.37 -4.27 3.62
CA LEU A 578 3.15 -3.65 4.14
C LEU A 578 3.46 -2.72 5.33
N HIS A 579 4.40 -3.11 6.20
CA HIS A 579 4.85 -2.25 7.27
C HIS A 579 5.50 -0.97 6.74
N ALA A 580 6.38 -1.06 5.74
CA ALA A 580 6.95 0.11 5.08
C ALA A 580 5.84 1.01 4.51
N ASP A 581 4.86 0.46 3.80
CA ASP A 581 3.75 1.23 3.24
C ASP A 581 2.93 1.94 4.33
N VAL A 582 2.63 1.27 5.45
CA VAL A 582 1.94 1.87 6.62
C VAL A 582 2.79 2.97 7.26
N VAL A 583 4.09 2.78 7.43
CA VAL A 583 5.01 3.79 8.01
C VAL A 583 5.08 5.02 7.11
N HIS A 584 5.18 4.85 5.79
CA HIS A 584 5.17 5.97 4.86
C HIS A 584 3.82 6.69 4.85
N GLN A 585 2.70 5.95 4.94
CA GLN A 585 1.37 6.54 5.10
C GLN A 585 1.21 7.26 6.44
N THR A 586 1.94 6.88 7.50
CA THR A 586 1.83 7.54 8.82
C THR A 586 2.19 9.02 8.76
N VAL A 587 3.04 9.42 7.80
CA VAL A 587 3.40 10.82 7.55
C VAL A 587 2.17 11.65 7.16
N SER A 588 1.23 11.08 6.38
CA SER A 588 0.04 11.77 5.89
C SER A 588 -1.26 11.33 6.57
N ASN A 589 -1.27 10.17 7.22
CA ASN A 589 -2.36 9.58 7.98
C ASN A 589 -1.81 8.95 9.28
N PRO A 590 -1.74 9.72 10.40
CA PRO A 590 -1.23 9.22 11.67
C PRO A 590 -1.96 7.98 12.23
N ALA A 591 -3.21 7.75 11.82
CA ALA A 591 -4.00 6.59 12.23
C ALA A 591 -3.73 5.33 11.38
N ALA A 592 -2.85 5.41 10.37
CA ALA A 592 -2.53 4.27 9.49
C ALA A 592 -2.08 3.02 10.27
N PRO A 593 -1.20 3.10 11.30
CA PRO A 593 -0.81 1.93 12.09
C PRO A 593 -1.90 1.33 12.97
N GLU A 594 -3.06 2.00 13.09
CA GLU A 594 -4.21 1.57 13.88
C GLU A 594 -5.44 1.32 13.02
N THR A 595 -5.27 1.33 11.69
CA THR A 595 -6.33 1.02 10.74
C THR A 595 -6.15 -0.42 10.25
N PRO A 596 -7.18 -1.29 10.30
CA PRO A 596 -7.14 -2.56 9.61
C PRO A 596 -7.34 -2.33 8.10
N TYR A 597 -6.67 -3.12 7.26
CA TYR A 597 -6.70 -2.96 5.81
C TYR A 597 -7.14 -4.23 5.10
N VAL A 598 -8.00 -4.13 4.10
CA VAL A 598 -8.25 -5.21 3.15
C VAL A 598 -7.10 -5.24 2.15
N VAL A 599 -6.43 -6.39 2.03
CA VAL A 599 -5.22 -6.52 1.21
C VAL A 599 -5.08 -7.93 0.66
N MET A 600 -4.74 -8.05 -0.62
CA MET A 600 -4.32 -9.32 -1.19
C MET A 600 -2.90 -9.62 -0.73
N LEU A 601 -2.77 -10.32 0.41
CA LEU A 601 -1.50 -10.71 1.01
C LEU A 601 -0.69 -11.58 0.04
N HIS A 602 0.49 -11.11 -0.34
CA HIS A 602 1.34 -11.82 -1.30
C HIS A 602 2.79 -11.90 -0.85
N ALA A 603 3.44 -10.77 -0.56
CA ALA A 603 4.81 -10.72 -0.05
C ALA A 603 4.83 -10.84 1.49
N ILE A 604 4.40 -11.99 2.01
CA ILE A 604 4.34 -12.27 3.46
C ILE A 604 4.99 -13.61 3.83
N ASP A 605 5.31 -13.76 5.11
CA ASP A 605 5.71 -15.01 5.74
C ASP A 605 4.86 -15.29 6.99
N PHE A 606 4.38 -16.52 7.14
CA PHE A 606 3.61 -16.94 8.30
C PHE A 606 4.55 -17.31 9.45
N LEU A 607 4.42 -16.62 10.59
CA LEU A 607 5.31 -16.83 11.72
C LEU A 607 4.98 -18.08 12.54
N SER A 608 3.76 -18.59 12.40
CA SER A 608 3.28 -19.80 13.05
C SER A 608 2.68 -20.74 12.02
N THR A 609 3.20 -21.96 11.95
CA THR A 609 2.91 -22.92 10.87
C THR A 609 2.75 -24.34 11.41
N THR A 610 1.92 -25.15 10.77
CA THR A 610 1.70 -26.55 11.13
C THR A 610 2.68 -27.44 10.35
N GLY A 611 3.90 -27.64 10.89
CA GLY A 611 4.93 -28.51 10.28
C GLY A 611 5.96 -29.01 11.30
N THR A 612 6.58 -30.17 11.05
CA THR A 612 7.67 -30.73 11.89
C THR A 612 8.99 -29.96 11.70
N PRO A 613 9.85 -29.90 12.75
CA PRO A 613 11.00 -28.99 12.81
C PRO A 613 12.08 -29.30 11.76
N ALA A 614 12.80 -28.27 11.32
CA ALA A 614 13.93 -28.36 10.40
C ALA A 614 15.25 -28.88 11.04
N GLY A 615 15.18 -29.59 12.18
CA GLY A 615 16.37 -30.05 12.88
C GLY A 615 16.08 -31.32 13.66
N GLY A 616 16.38 -32.48 13.08
CA GLY A 616 16.18 -33.74 13.78
C GLY A 616 16.42 -35.04 13.03
N GLU A 617 17.11 -35.10 11.88
CA GLU A 617 17.57 -36.38 11.34
C GLU A 617 18.96 -36.26 10.71
N THR A 618 19.96 -36.72 11.45
CA THR A 618 21.22 -37.22 10.88
C THR A 618 20.90 -38.43 10.00
N SER A 619 20.63 -38.22 8.72
CA SER A 619 20.39 -39.31 7.78
C SER A 619 21.71 -39.80 7.18
N ASN A 620 22.04 -41.03 7.54
CA ASN A 620 23.11 -41.85 6.95
C ASN A 620 22.84 -42.02 5.43
N PRO A 621 23.83 -41.80 4.54
CA PRO A 621 23.60 -41.67 3.09
C PRO A 621 23.28 -42.97 2.32
N ASN A 622 22.93 -44.08 2.97
CA ASN A 622 22.96 -45.42 2.35
C ASN A 622 21.64 -46.18 2.18
N ASN A 623 20.46 -45.56 2.33
CA ASN A 623 19.20 -46.29 2.07
C ASN A 623 18.20 -45.46 1.27
N VAL A 624 18.33 -45.50 -0.06
CA VAL A 624 17.29 -45.09 -1.00
C VAL A 624 16.88 -46.30 -1.83
N ALA A 625 15.82 -46.99 -1.41
CA ALA A 625 15.11 -47.90 -2.30
C ALA A 625 13.64 -48.08 -1.88
N ARG A 626 12.77 -47.81 -2.86
CA ARG A 626 11.36 -48.22 -3.01
C ARG A 626 10.29 -47.53 -2.16
N ALA A 627 9.63 -46.57 -2.80
CA ALA A 627 8.15 -46.54 -2.87
C ALA A 627 7.69 -45.88 -4.20
N SER A 628 7.16 -46.72 -5.10
CA SER A 628 6.33 -46.40 -6.27
C SER A 628 4.89 -46.13 -5.81
N THR A 629 4.06 -45.20 -6.31
CA THR A 629 3.70 -44.81 -7.68
C THR A 629 2.85 -43.52 -7.60
N PRO A 630 2.86 -42.59 -8.59
CA PRO A 630 2.10 -41.33 -8.52
C PRO A 630 0.77 -41.39 -9.30
N SER A 631 -0.31 -40.86 -8.72
CA SER A 631 -1.57 -40.55 -9.42
C SER A 631 -1.89 -39.05 -9.37
N SER A 632 -1.62 -38.38 -10.50
CA SER A 632 -2.35 -37.23 -11.07
C SER A 632 -2.99 -36.19 -10.13
N SER A 633 -2.22 -35.19 -9.75
CA SER A 633 -2.49 -33.76 -10.01
C SER A 633 -1.24 -32.96 -9.59
N PHE A 634 -0.82 -32.00 -10.40
CA PHE A 634 0.30 -31.12 -10.04
C PHE A 634 -0.13 -30.22 -8.87
N SER A 635 0.20 -30.58 -7.62
CA SER A 635 0.28 -29.62 -6.52
C SER A 635 1.69 -29.00 -6.52
N THR A 636 1.75 -27.70 -6.76
CA THR A 636 2.97 -26.91 -6.73
C THR A 636 3.38 -26.63 -5.29
N THR A 637 4.37 -27.36 -4.79
CA THR A 637 5.44 -26.89 -3.87
C THR A 637 4.99 -25.80 -2.88
N GLU A 638 4.28 -26.23 -1.84
CA GLU A 638 3.59 -25.39 -0.85
C GLU A 638 4.57 -24.67 0.10
N PHE A 639 4.28 -23.41 0.44
CA PHE A 639 4.88 -22.78 1.63
C PHE A 639 4.39 -23.50 2.89
N PRO A 640 5.06 -23.31 4.03
CA PRO A 640 4.57 -23.80 5.31
C PRO A 640 3.09 -23.43 5.52
N THR A 641 2.25 -24.43 5.81
CA THR A 641 0.83 -24.22 6.06
C THR A 641 0.65 -23.36 7.32
N PRO A 642 -0.09 -22.25 7.27
CA PRO A 642 -0.24 -21.36 8.41
C PRO A 642 -1.05 -22.02 9.53
N PHE A 643 -0.66 -21.73 10.78
CA PHE A 643 -1.46 -22.04 11.96
C PHE A 643 -2.45 -20.90 12.21
N VAL A 644 -3.68 -21.07 11.71
CA VAL A 644 -4.77 -20.09 11.81
C VAL A 644 -5.68 -20.48 12.97
N GLN A 645 -6.07 -19.52 13.82
CA GLN A 645 -6.95 -19.76 14.96
C GLN A 645 -8.18 -18.84 14.93
N THR A 646 -9.29 -19.35 15.47
CA THR A 646 -10.56 -18.62 15.58
C THR A 646 -10.53 -17.61 16.72
N ALA A 647 -10.87 -16.37 16.41
CA ALA A 647 -11.02 -15.30 17.39
C ALA A 647 -12.35 -15.41 18.15
N TRP A 648 -13.45 -15.44 17.40
CA TRP A 648 -14.83 -15.54 17.89
C TRP A 648 -15.79 -15.91 16.76
N SER A 649 -17.06 -16.13 17.11
CA SER A 649 -18.15 -16.39 16.17
C SER A 649 -19.45 -15.68 16.55
N PHE A 650 -20.34 -15.57 15.56
CA PHE A 650 -21.72 -15.11 15.69
C PHE A 650 -22.65 -16.13 15.06
N SER A 651 -23.91 -16.18 15.51
CA SER A 651 -24.92 -17.13 15.04
C SER A 651 -26.28 -16.46 14.96
N HIS A 652 -27.04 -16.79 13.91
CA HIS A 652 -28.30 -16.16 13.56
C HIS A 652 -29.37 -17.23 13.25
N PRO A 653 -30.63 -17.05 13.68
CA PRO A 653 -31.13 -15.97 14.53
C PRO A 653 -30.55 -16.04 15.95
N ASN A 654 -30.28 -14.87 16.54
CA ASN A 654 -29.71 -14.75 17.87
C ASN A 654 -30.83 -14.78 18.92
N ARG A 655 -31.02 -15.95 19.55
CA ARG A 655 -32.06 -16.16 20.57
C ARG A 655 -31.69 -15.62 21.96
N HIS A 656 -30.48 -15.08 22.12
CA HIS A 656 -29.92 -14.67 23.41
C HIS A 656 -29.80 -13.14 23.55
N ILE A 657 -30.43 -12.37 22.66
CA ILE A 657 -30.49 -10.91 22.78
C ILE A 657 -31.22 -10.56 24.10
N PRO A 658 -30.62 -9.76 25.00
CA PRO A 658 -31.27 -9.34 26.23
C PRO A 658 -32.58 -8.58 25.98
N PRO A 659 -33.64 -8.81 26.78
CA PRO A 659 -34.90 -8.10 26.62
C PRO A 659 -34.71 -6.58 26.85
N GLN A 660 -35.39 -5.78 26.03
CA GLN A 660 -35.24 -4.33 26.03
C GLN A 660 -35.79 -3.70 27.32
N SER A 661 -35.04 -2.81 27.95
CA SER A 661 -35.54 -2.00 29.07
C SER A 661 -36.47 -0.91 28.54
N ALA A 662 -37.68 -0.80 29.10
CA ALA A 662 -38.66 0.22 28.72
C ALA A 662 -38.20 1.67 28.95
N MET A 663 -37.08 1.89 29.65
CA MET A 663 -36.52 3.22 29.95
C MET A 663 -35.38 3.66 29.02
N GLN A 664 -34.92 2.82 28.09
CA GLN A 664 -33.84 3.16 27.15
C GLN A 664 -34.35 3.13 25.71
N SER A 665 -34.04 4.20 24.96
CA SER A 665 -34.46 4.37 23.55
C SER A 665 -33.62 3.58 22.55
N THR A 666 -32.49 2.99 22.98
CA THR A 666 -31.54 2.24 22.14
C THR A 666 -31.30 0.85 22.71
N ILE A 667 -31.22 -0.16 21.83
CA ILE A 667 -30.81 -1.51 22.21
C ILE A 667 -29.31 -1.46 22.53
N SER A 668 -28.91 -1.96 23.70
CA SER A 668 -27.51 -2.08 24.08
C SER A 668 -26.83 -3.17 23.23
N ASN A 669 -25.81 -2.78 22.47
CA ASN A 669 -25.00 -3.68 21.63
C ASN A 669 -23.92 -4.43 22.44
N ALA A 670 -23.86 -4.23 23.76
CA ALA A 670 -22.87 -4.87 24.64
C ALA A 670 -22.82 -6.41 24.52
N HIS A 671 -23.92 -7.06 24.13
CA HIS A 671 -23.96 -8.52 23.92
C HIS A 671 -23.13 -8.98 22.71
N ASN A 672 -22.75 -8.08 21.80
CA ASN A 672 -21.87 -8.33 20.66
C ASN A 672 -20.40 -7.99 20.91
N VAL A 673 -20.04 -7.55 22.13
CA VAL A 673 -18.64 -7.38 22.54
C VAL A 673 -17.94 -8.74 22.57
N ARG A 674 -16.69 -8.80 22.10
CA ARG A 674 -15.88 -10.02 22.10
C ARG A 674 -14.48 -9.72 22.62
N GLN A 675 -13.85 -10.74 23.19
CA GLN A 675 -12.45 -10.71 23.59
C GLN A 675 -11.84 -12.08 23.34
N THR A 676 -10.61 -12.10 22.82
CA THR A 676 -9.83 -13.32 22.69
C THR A 676 -8.38 -13.09 23.10
N ARG A 677 -7.72 -14.17 23.51
CA ARG A 677 -6.28 -14.19 23.78
C ARG A 677 -5.72 -15.53 23.29
N LEU A 678 -5.05 -15.50 22.15
CA LEU A 678 -4.62 -16.68 21.41
C LEU A 678 -3.09 -16.78 21.37
N ALA A 679 -2.55 -17.99 21.53
CA ALA A 679 -1.12 -18.25 21.52
C ALA A 679 -0.72 -19.02 20.25
N PHE A 680 0.31 -18.53 19.58
CA PHE A 680 0.81 -19.04 18.31
C PHE A 680 2.28 -19.46 18.49
N PRO A 681 2.59 -20.76 18.49
CA PRO A 681 3.97 -21.22 18.59
C PRO A 681 4.74 -20.83 17.32
N SER A 682 5.94 -20.28 17.48
CA SER A 682 6.82 -19.93 16.37
C SER A 682 8.10 -20.75 16.47
N GLN A 683 8.35 -21.59 15.47
CA GLN A 683 9.52 -22.48 15.48
C GLN A 683 10.79 -21.72 15.10
N ASN A 684 10.69 -20.89 14.06
CA ASN A 684 11.82 -20.16 13.50
C ASN A 684 11.76 -18.69 13.95
N ARG A 685 12.92 -18.12 14.22
CA ARG A 685 13.02 -16.68 14.52
C ARG A 685 12.55 -15.82 13.35
N GLY A 686 12.09 -14.61 13.67
CA GLY A 686 11.46 -13.72 12.70
C GLY A 686 11.10 -12.35 13.28
N VAL A 687 10.30 -11.57 12.53
CA VAL A 687 9.75 -10.30 12.99
C VAL A 687 8.25 -10.28 12.69
N CYS A 688 7.43 -9.98 13.70
CA CYS A 688 6.00 -9.80 13.56
C CYS A 688 5.69 -8.34 13.21
N HIS A 689 5.04 -8.14 12.06
CA HIS A 689 4.60 -6.83 11.58
C HIS A 689 3.10 -6.60 11.78
N GLY A 690 2.32 -7.67 11.94
CA GLY A 690 0.87 -7.60 12.05
C GLY A 690 0.20 -8.97 12.12
N LEU A 691 -1.13 -8.96 12.08
CA LEU A 691 -1.98 -10.14 12.04
C LEU A 691 -2.73 -10.18 10.70
N ALA A 692 -2.72 -11.33 10.03
CA ALA A 692 -3.56 -11.59 8.86
C ALA A 692 -4.88 -12.21 9.33
N GLY A 693 -6.00 -11.61 8.96
CA GLY A 693 -7.35 -12.00 9.33
C GLY A 693 -8.16 -12.54 8.15
N TYR A 694 -9.04 -13.47 8.47
CA TYR A 694 -9.88 -14.25 7.56
C TYR A 694 -11.24 -14.52 8.19
N PHE A 695 -12.16 -15.12 7.43
CA PHE A 695 -13.42 -15.62 7.95
C PHE A 695 -13.82 -16.99 7.39
N GLU A 696 -14.69 -17.67 8.15
CA GLU A 696 -15.47 -18.80 7.68
C GLU A 696 -16.95 -18.58 8.03
N THR A 697 -17.86 -18.95 7.14
CA THR A 697 -19.31 -18.84 7.35
C THR A 697 -20.01 -20.14 6.97
N VAL A 698 -20.97 -20.52 7.79
CA VAL A 698 -21.95 -21.57 7.48
C VAL A 698 -23.18 -20.87 6.92
N LEU A 699 -23.48 -21.08 5.64
CA LEU A 699 -24.69 -20.54 5.03
C LEU A 699 -25.91 -21.28 5.54
N TYR A 700 -25.96 -22.60 5.32
CA TYR A 700 -27.01 -23.48 5.84
C TYR A 700 -26.55 -24.95 5.80
N GLY A 701 -26.63 -25.64 6.94
CA GLY A 701 -26.23 -27.05 7.05
C GLY A 701 -24.73 -27.26 6.77
N ASP A 702 -24.42 -27.97 5.70
CA ASP A 702 -23.06 -28.28 5.20
C ASP A 702 -22.58 -27.33 4.10
N VAL A 703 -23.38 -26.32 3.73
CA VAL A 703 -23.00 -25.32 2.73
C VAL A 703 -22.22 -24.19 3.42
N GLU A 704 -20.92 -24.14 3.18
CA GLU A 704 -19.99 -23.23 3.85
C GLU A 704 -19.21 -22.36 2.85
N LEU A 705 -18.80 -21.17 3.27
CA LEU A 705 -17.80 -20.35 2.58
C LEU A 705 -16.62 -20.05 3.50
N SER A 706 -15.42 -19.90 2.93
CA SER A 706 -14.18 -19.61 3.66
C SER A 706 -13.21 -18.76 2.85
N THR A 707 -12.54 -17.84 3.54
CA THR A 707 -11.33 -17.14 3.08
C THR A 707 -10.07 -17.58 3.82
N ASN A 708 -10.20 -18.50 4.78
CA ASN A 708 -9.07 -19.05 5.52
C ASN A 708 -8.19 -19.87 4.56
N PRO A 709 -6.89 -19.56 4.39
CA PRO A 709 -6.03 -20.21 3.41
C PRO A 709 -5.89 -21.73 3.62
N VAL A 710 -6.22 -22.25 4.81
CA VAL A 710 -6.19 -23.70 5.11
C VAL A 710 -7.42 -24.43 4.58
N THR A 711 -8.59 -23.77 4.52
CA THR A 711 -9.87 -24.41 4.20
C THR A 711 -10.54 -23.85 2.94
N MET A 712 -10.04 -22.72 2.40
CA MET A 712 -10.61 -22.02 1.25
C MET A 712 -10.70 -22.92 0.01
N ASP A 713 -9.67 -23.71 -0.29
CA ASP A 713 -9.71 -24.63 -1.44
C ASP A 713 -10.77 -25.73 -1.28
N ALA A 714 -11.02 -26.18 -0.06
CA ALA A 714 -12.03 -27.21 0.22
C ALA A 714 -13.46 -26.65 0.23
N LYS A 715 -13.66 -25.44 0.77
CA LYS A 715 -14.99 -24.85 1.02
C LYS A 715 -15.45 -23.87 -0.07
N SER A 716 -14.51 -23.18 -0.74
CA SER A 716 -14.78 -22.03 -1.61
C SER A 716 -13.75 -21.88 -2.73
N ALA A 717 -13.33 -22.99 -3.34
CA ALA A 717 -12.35 -22.97 -4.43
C ALA A 717 -12.70 -21.92 -5.48
N SER A 718 -11.72 -21.08 -5.84
CA SER A 718 -11.85 -20.01 -6.86
C SER A 718 -12.77 -18.84 -6.52
N MET A 719 -13.19 -18.68 -5.26
CA MET A 719 -13.88 -17.48 -4.80
C MET A 719 -12.95 -16.25 -4.84
N ILE A 720 -13.48 -15.09 -5.26
CA ILE A 720 -12.70 -13.85 -5.48
C ILE A 720 -13.27 -12.62 -4.74
N SER A 721 -14.42 -12.75 -4.08
CA SER A 721 -15.17 -11.63 -3.47
C SER A 721 -14.43 -10.95 -2.32
N TRP A 722 -13.52 -11.64 -1.62
CA TRP A 722 -12.87 -11.13 -0.42
C TRP A 722 -11.37 -11.37 -0.47
N PHE A 723 -10.61 -10.29 -0.28
CA PHE A 723 -9.21 -10.40 0.14
C PHE A 723 -9.12 -10.47 1.67
N PRO A 724 -8.04 -11.04 2.23
CA PRO A 724 -7.77 -11.01 3.66
C PRO A 724 -7.78 -9.60 4.25
N ILE A 725 -7.97 -9.50 5.56
CA ILE A 725 -7.74 -8.26 6.31
C ILE A 725 -6.35 -8.30 6.99
N TYR A 726 -5.72 -7.16 7.18
CA TYR A 726 -4.42 -7.02 7.84
C TYR A 726 -4.51 -6.02 8.99
N PHE A 727 -4.13 -6.44 10.18
CA PHE A 727 -4.04 -5.62 11.38
C PHE A 727 -2.56 -5.29 11.66
N PRO A 728 -2.09 -4.07 11.34
CA PRO A 728 -0.68 -3.70 11.51
C PRO A 728 -0.26 -3.57 12.97
N LEU A 729 1.04 -3.64 13.22
CA LEU A 729 1.68 -3.18 14.46
C LEU A 729 2.45 -1.89 14.19
N LYS A 730 2.32 -0.90 15.09
CA LYS A 730 3.10 0.35 15.10
C LYS A 730 4.60 0.06 15.10
N THR A 731 5.03 -0.87 15.94
CA THR A 731 6.42 -1.28 16.07
C THR A 731 6.54 -2.78 15.82
N PRO A 732 7.38 -3.21 14.85
CA PRO A 732 7.60 -4.62 14.60
C PRO A 732 8.23 -5.32 15.82
N LEU A 733 7.79 -6.54 16.13
CA LEU A 733 8.28 -7.30 17.28
C LEU A 733 9.18 -8.45 16.84
N SER A 734 10.42 -8.50 17.34
CA SER A 734 11.31 -9.63 17.11
C SER A 734 10.78 -10.88 17.80
N VAL A 735 10.77 -12.00 17.08
CA VAL A 735 10.31 -13.31 17.53
C VAL A 735 11.52 -14.23 17.66
N PRO A 736 11.84 -14.75 18.85
CA PRO A 736 12.96 -15.65 19.03
C PRO A 736 12.67 -17.04 18.45
N GLU A 737 13.72 -17.82 18.21
CA GLU A 737 13.59 -19.22 17.81
C GLU A 737 12.89 -20.02 18.91
N ASN A 738 11.98 -20.92 18.52
CA ASN A 738 11.10 -21.65 19.43
C ASN A 738 10.30 -20.75 20.40
N GLY A 739 9.99 -19.52 19.97
CA GLY A 739 9.18 -18.58 20.72
C GLY A 739 7.67 -18.85 20.66
N GLU A 740 6.92 -18.00 21.33
CA GLU A 740 5.45 -18.00 21.30
C GLU A 740 4.95 -16.56 21.15
N ILE A 741 4.12 -16.33 20.14
CA ILE A 741 3.45 -15.06 19.88
C ILE A 741 2.06 -15.14 20.50
N VAL A 742 1.69 -14.20 21.35
CA VAL A 742 0.36 -14.14 21.95
C VAL A 742 -0.34 -12.88 21.48
N ALA A 743 -1.49 -13.03 20.82
CA ALA A 743 -2.32 -11.92 20.39
C ALA A 743 -3.55 -11.82 21.29
N THR A 744 -3.78 -10.63 21.83
CA THR A 744 -5.02 -10.28 22.52
C THR A 744 -5.80 -9.32 21.63
N MET A 745 -7.06 -9.64 21.37
CA MET A 745 -7.92 -8.81 20.52
C MET A 745 -9.30 -8.66 21.13
N TYR A 746 -9.87 -7.47 20.98
CA TYR A 746 -11.20 -7.09 21.45
C TYR A 746 -12.03 -6.59 20.28
N ARG A 747 -13.34 -6.84 20.36
CA ARG A 747 -14.38 -6.16 19.58
C ARG A 747 -15.24 -5.39 20.57
N GLN A 748 -15.27 -4.07 20.44
CA GLN A 748 -15.89 -3.16 21.40
C GLN A 748 -17.01 -2.35 20.74
N THR A 749 -17.90 -1.79 21.55
CA THR A 749 -18.96 -0.88 21.11
C THR A 749 -19.33 0.11 22.21
N ASP A 750 -19.78 1.30 21.81
CA ASP A 750 -20.38 2.34 22.67
C ASP A 750 -21.86 2.59 22.30
N ASP A 751 -22.50 1.60 21.66
CA ASP A 751 -23.83 1.66 21.04
C ASP A 751 -23.94 2.57 19.80
N ARG A 752 -22.92 3.38 19.47
CA ARG A 752 -22.88 4.23 18.27
C ARG A 752 -21.90 3.73 17.21
N LYS A 753 -20.74 3.24 17.66
CA LYS A 753 -19.63 2.73 16.87
C LYS A 753 -19.30 1.31 17.34
N VAL A 754 -18.66 0.55 16.45
CA VAL A 754 -18.02 -0.72 16.75
C VAL A 754 -16.58 -0.63 16.26
N TRP A 755 -15.64 -1.12 17.05
CA TRP A 755 -14.22 -1.09 16.70
C TRP A 755 -13.49 -2.32 17.25
N TYR A 756 -12.26 -2.53 16.77
CA TYR A 756 -11.35 -3.55 17.26
C TYR A 756 -10.21 -2.92 18.03
N GLU A 757 -9.75 -3.60 19.08
CA GLU A 757 -8.50 -3.28 19.75
C GLU A 757 -7.60 -4.52 19.73
N TRP A 758 -6.30 -4.35 19.48
CA TRP A 758 -5.37 -5.48 19.46
C TRP A 758 -4.00 -5.14 20.03
N MET A 759 -3.38 -6.16 20.61
CA MET A 759 -2.04 -6.10 21.16
C MET A 759 -1.36 -7.46 20.98
N VAL A 760 -0.06 -7.44 20.69
CA VAL A 760 0.75 -8.64 20.51
C VAL A 760 1.88 -8.66 21.55
N GLU A 761 2.06 -9.82 22.17
CA GLU A 761 3.15 -10.12 23.09
C GLU A 761 4.01 -11.24 22.49
N VAL A 762 5.31 -11.22 22.74
CA VAL A 762 6.24 -12.27 22.32
C VAL A 762 6.93 -12.86 23.54
N TYR A 763 6.98 -14.18 23.60
CA TYR A 763 7.60 -14.95 24.68
C TYR A 763 8.72 -15.83 24.14
N ALA A 764 9.86 -15.84 24.83
CA ALA A 764 10.88 -16.89 24.71
C ALA A 764 10.54 -18.06 25.64
N LEU A 765 10.85 -19.28 25.20
CA LEU A 765 10.67 -20.50 25.98
C LEU A 765 12.03 -21.02 26.46
N GLU A 766 12.34 -20.82 27.74
CA GLU A 766 13.58 -21.30 28.35
C GLU A 766 13.38 -22.67 28.99
N PRO A 767 14.28 -23.66 28.83
CA PRO A 767 14.20 -24.91 29.58
C PRO A 767 14.29 -24.64 31.09
N THR A 768 13.36 -25.15 31.89
CA THR A 768 13.53 -25.12 33.35
C THR A 768 14.63 -26.11 33.73
N ALA A 769 15.79 -25.61 34.14
CA ALA A 769 16.89 -26.45 34.61
C ALA A 769 16.38 -27.43 35.68
N ALA A 770 16.63 -28.73 35.47
CA ALA A 770 16.43 -29.73 36.51
C ALA A 770 17.27 -29.31 37.72
N THR A 771 16.63 -29.20 38.88
CA THR A 771 17.26 -28.78 40.13
C THR A 771 18.38 -29.77 40.47
N VAL A 772 19.63 -29.42 40.17
CA VAL A 772 20.78 -30.04 40.82
C VAL A 772 20.67 -29.62 42.29
N LYS A 773 20.24 -30.56 43.15
CA LYS A 773 20.11 -30.34 44.59
C LYS A 773 21.48 -29.87 45.13
N PRO A 774 21.59 -28.67 45.72
CA PRO A 774 22.73 -28.35 46.55
C PRO A 774 22.63 -29.20 47.81
N THR A 775 23.71 -29.88 48.16
CA THR A 775 23.88 -30.58 49.44
C THR A 775 23.63 -29.60 50.59
N PRO A 776 22.82 -29.95 51.61
CA PRO A 776 22.41 -28.99 52.63
C PRO A 776 23.56 -28.73 53.61
N ILE A 777 23.96 -27.46 53.75
CA ILE A 777 24.62 -26.98 54.96
C ILE A 777 23.51 -26.48 55.89
N SER A 778 23.39 -27.13 57.04
CA SER A 778 22.42 -26.79 58.07
C SER A 778 22.82 -25.51 58.80
N TYR A 779 21.89 -24.58 58.96
CA TYR A 779 21.77 -23.82 60.21
C TYR A 779 20.29 -23.66 60.56
N ALA A 780 20.01 -23.87 61.84
CA ALA A 780 18.69 -23.97 62.45
C ALA A 780 18.23 -22.64 63.08
N GLN A 781 16.96 -22.66 63.51
CA GLN A 781 16.21 -21.71 64.38
C GLN A 781 15.46 -20.58 63.64
N ALA A 782 14.25 -20.14 64.02
CA ALA A 782 13.15 -20.61 64.87
C ALA A 782 12.01 -19.55 64.75
N GLY A 783 10.72 -19.93 64.86
CA GLY A 783 9.65 -19.01 65.33
C GLY A 783 8.48 -18.64 64.37
N SER A 784 7.37 -19.36 64.56
CA SER A 784 5.90 -19.16 64.31
C SER A 784 5.26 -17.74 64.42
N PRO A 785 3.93 -17.52 64.15
CA PRO A 785 2.89 -18.34 63.47
C PRO A 785 1.94 -17.61 62.46
N SER A 786 1.21 -18.45 61.71
CA SER A 786 -0.07 -18.33 60.97
C SER A 786 -0.99 -17.08 61.02
N VAL A 787 -1.55 -16.75 59.84
CA VAL A 787 -2.98 -16.36 59.66
C VAL A 787 -3.56 -17.06 58.43
N GLU A 788 -4.75 -17.62 58.59
CA GLU A 788 -5.50 -18.44 57.64
C GLU A 788 -6.24 -17.65 56.53
N ASN A 789 -6.34 -18.31 55.37
CA ASN A 789 -7.46 -18.41 54.43
C ASN A 789 -8.25 -17.15 53.99
N LEU A 790 -8.25 -16.91 52.67
CA LEU A 790 -9.49 -16.84 51.89
C LEU A 790 -9.24 -17.30 50.45
N LYS A 791 -9.88 -18.41 50.09
CA LYS A 791 -9.93 -18.98 48.75
C LYS A 791 -10.98 -18.23 47.92
N THR A 792 -10.58 -17.70 46.77
CA THR A 792 -11.47 -17.49 45.63
C THR A 792 -10.94 -18.31 44.45
N LYS A 793 -11.71 -19.32 44.08
CA LYS A 793 -11.51 -20.14 42.87
C LYS A 793 -12.06 -19.37 41.67
N GLY A 794 -11.31 -19.34 40.58
CA GLY A 794 -11.83 -18.98 39.27
C GLY A 794 -10.85 -18.20 38.39
N ASN A 795 -9.69 -18.77 38.08
CA ASN A 795 -8.94 -18.35 36.89
C ASN A 795 -8.27 -19.58 36.28
N ALA A 796 -8.53 -19.80 34.99
CA ALA A 796 -7.88 -20.83 34.20
C ALA A 796 -6.37 -20.62 34.23
N LYS A 797 -5.63 -21.63 34.69
CA LYS A 797 -4.16 -21.61 34.65
C LYS A 797 -3.70 -21.57 33.18
N PRO A 798 -2.73 -20.73 32.81
CA PRO A 798 -2.09 -20.81 31.51
C PRO A 798 -1.40 -22.17 31.38
N SER A 799 -1.60 -22.83 30.24
CA SER A 799 -0.98 -24.10 29.89
C SER A 799 0.55 -23.95 29.82
N SER A 800 1.25 -24.18 30.93
CA SER A 800 2.69 -24.40 30.91
C SER A 800 2.97 -25.75 30.26
N ARG A 801 3.64 -25.77 29.11
CA ARG A 801 4.29 -27.01 28.63
C ARG A 801 5.24 -27.49 29.75
N PRO A 802 5.12 -28.74 30.25
CA PRO A 802 5.98 -29.21 31.33
C PRO A 802 7.45 -29.16 30.87
N GLY A 803 8.30 -28.44 31.62
CA GLY A 803 9.75 -28.35 31.37
C GLY A 803 10.27 -27.03 30.79
N TYR A 804 9.41 -26.03 30.51
CA TYR A 804 9.85 -24.71 30.00
C TYR A 804 9.25 -23.54 30.80
N ARG A 805 10.07 -22.52 31.07
CA ARG A 805 9.68 -21.22 31.62
C ARG A 805 9.40 -20.25 30.47
N ARG A 806 8.26 -19.56 30.53
CA ARG A 806 7.93 -18.46 29.59
C ARG A 806 8.52 -17.15 30.08
N VAL A 807 9.27 -16.46 29.23
CA VAL A 807 9.83 -15.13 29.47
C VAL A 807 9.32 -14.18 28.40
N ARG A 808 8.64 -13.09 28.78
CA ARG A 808 8.18 -12.08 27.82
C ARG A 808 9.38 -11.28 27.33
N VAL A 809 9.58 -11.24 26.01
CA VAL A 809 10.71 -10.56 25.35
C VAL A 809 10.28 -9.39 24.46
N GLY A 810 8.99 -9.27 24.15
CA GLY A 810 8.44 -8.15 23.40
C GLY A 810 6.96 -7.94 23.67
N MET A 811 6.49 -6.70 23.51
CA MET A 811 5.08 -6.33 23.62
C MET A 811 4.83 -5.10 22.75
N SER A 812 3.74 -5.10 22.00
CA SER A 812 3.29 -3.92 21.28
C SER A 812 2.48 -3.00 22.18
N ASP A 813 2.30 -1.75 21.76
CA ASP A 813 1.23 -0.92 22.32
C ASP A 813 -0.15 -1.53 22.03
N LEU A 814 -1.18 -1.05 22.76
CA LEU A 814 -2.56 -1.30 22.40
C LEU A 814 -2.91 -0.47 21.16
N HIS A 815 -3.38 -1.14 20.12
CA HIS A 815 -3.88 -0.51 18.90
C HIS A 815 -5.39 -0.46 18.98
N SER A 816 -6.00 0.61 18.49
CA SER A 816 -7.45 0.73 18.41
C SER A 816 -7.90 1.22 17.04
N SER A 817 -8.78 0.46 16.39
CA SER A 817 -9.41 0.91 15.14
C SER A 817 -10.52 1.92 15.37
N ILE A 818 -10.73 2.36 16.61
CA ILE A 818 -11.61 3.51 16.84
C ILE A 818 -10.95 4.71 16.17
N LYS A 819 -11.66 5.30 15.22
CA LYS A 819 -11.33 6.66 14.82
C LYS A 819 -11.76 7.52 15.99
N ASP A 820 -10.85 7.76 16.93
CA ASP A 820 -11.00 8.85 17.87
C ASP A 820 -11.33 10.07 17.03
N ASP A 821 -12.47 10.68 17.30
CA ASP A 821 -12.72 12.05 16.89
C ASP A 821 -11.67 12.89 17.63
N LEU A 822 -10.47 13.04 17.04
CA LEU A 822 -9.45 14.04 17.37
C LEU A 822 -9.30 14.37 18.88
N ALA A 823 -9.04 13.38 19.74
CA ALA A 823 -8.87 13.64 21.19
C ALA A 823 -7.46 13.37 21.74
N ALA A 824 -6.56 12.70 21.00
CA ALA A 824 -5.17 12.45 21.45
C ALA A 824 -4.13 13.44 20.88
N MET A 825 -4.53 14.38 20.04
CA MET A 825 -3.78 15.63 19.86
C MET A 825 -4.57 16.68 20.64
N GLY A 826 -3.94 17.37 21.59
CA GLY A 826 -4.54 18.46 22.35
C GLY A 826 -4.99 19.62 21.45
N VAL A 827 -6.06 19.40 20.69
CA VAL A 827 -6.75 20.34 19.83
C VAL A 827 -8.10 20.51 20.49
N GLU A 828 -8.31 21.68 21.08
CA GLU A 828 -9.62 22.10 21.53
C GLU A 828 -10.61 21.95 20.37
N ILE A 829 -11.60 21.06 20.54
CA ILE A 829 -12.76 21.00 19.67
C ILE A 829 -13.54 22.28 19.95
N PHE A 830 -13.34 23.31 19.12
CA PHE A 830 -14.25 24.44 19.10
C PHE A 830 -15.61 23.95 18.59
N PRO A 831 -16.72 24.32 19.26
CA PRO A 831 -18.05 23.93 18.85
C PRO A 831 -18.35 24.43 17.44
N TYR A 832 -19.01 23.58 16.64
CA TYR A 832 -19.55 23.92 15.32
C TYR A 832 -20.40 25.19 15.41
N ILE A 833 -20.00 26.23 14.67
CA ILE A 833 -20.81 27.40 14.39
C ILE A 833 -21.09 27.36 12.89
N PHE A 834 -22.36 27.19 12.50
CA PHE A 834 -22.76 27.55 11.14
C PHE A 834 -22.48 29.05 10.98
N GLY A 835 -21.62 29.41 10.03
CA GLY A 835 -21.36 30.81 9.70
C GLY A 835 -22.66 31.53 9.30
N PRO A 836 -22.73 32.86 9.40
CA PRO A 836 -23.92 33.62 9.03
C PRO A 836 -24.34 33.32 7.58
N ASN A 837 -25.65 33.26 7.33
CA ASN A 837 -26.22 33.10 5.99
C ASN A 837 -25.66 34.17 5.03
N VAL A 838 -25.28 33.76 3.81
CA VAL A 838 -24.78 34.67 2.76
C VAL A 838 -25.84 35.73 2.46
N SER A 839 -25.47 37.01 2.52
CA SER A 839 -26.37 38.10 2.17
C SER A 839 -26.53 38.26 0.65
N THR A 840 -27.63 38.87 0.20
CA THR A 840 -27.84 39.15 -1.24
C THR A 840 -26.75 40.06 -1.82
N THR A 841 -26.16 40.94 -1.01
CA THR A 841 -25.04 41.80 -1.41
C THR A 841 -23.77 40.99 -1.62
N GLU A 842 -23.45 40.06 -0.72
CA GLU A 842 -22.30 39.14 -0.88
C GLU A 842 -22.47 38.23 -2.09
N LEU A 843 -23.66 37.66 -2.30
CA LEU A 843 -23.97 36.84 -3.48
C LEU A 843 -23.73 37.61 -4.78
N THR A 844 -24.09 38.90 -4.82
CA THR A 844 -23.85 39.75 -5.99
C THR A 844 -22.36 39.95 -6.24
N GLN A 845 -21.56 40.11 -5.18
CA GLN A 845 -20.09 40.19 -5.30
C GLN A 845 -19.49 38.85 -5.75
N PHE A 846 -19.97 37.71 -5.26
CA PHE A 846 -19.48 36.39 -5.64
C PHE A 846 -19.71 36.11 -7.13
N ASN A 847 -20.87 36.50 -7.67
CA ASN A 847 -21.15 36.43 -9.10
C ASN A 847 -20.35 37.46 -9.91
N PHE A 848 -20.03 38.63 -9.33
CA PHE A 848 -19.23 39.62 -10.02
C PHE A 848 -17.77 39.17 -10.18
N TRP A 849 -17.12 38.71 -9.11
CA TRP A 849 -15.69 38.40 -9.14
C TRP A 849 -15.35 37.15 -9.97
N VAL A 850 -16.24 36.16 -10.04
CA VAL A 850 -16.01 34.98 -10.89
C VAL A 850 -15.92 35.34 -12.38
N GLN A 851 -16.53 36.45 -12.81
CA GLN A 851 -16.45 36.91 -14.19
C GLN A 851 -15.05 37.42 -14.57
N TYR A 852 -14.26 37.93 -13.61
CA TYR A 852 -12.84 38.21 -13.84
C TYR A 852 -11.99 36.94 -13.96
N ALA A 853 -12.34 35.85 -13.25
CA ALA A 853 -11.72 34.53 -13.48
C ALA A 853 -12.11 34.00 -14.87
N ALA A 854 -13.35 34.21 -15.30
CA ALA A 854 -13.83 33.82 -16.62
C ALA A 854 -13.12 34.59 -17.76
N ALA A 855 -12.90 35.90 -17.55
CA ALA A 855 -12.18 36.75 -18.49
C ALA A 855 -10.73 36.28 -18.73
N ALA A 856 -10.09 35.66 -17.73
CA ALA A 856 -8.73 35.13 -17.86
C ALA A 856 -8.61 33.97 -18.86
N TYR A 857 -9.71 33.36 -19.31
CA TYR A 857 -9.68 32.32 -20.35
C TYR A 857 -9.62 32.89 -21.78
N TYR A 858 -9.85 34.20 -21.97
CA TYR A 858 -9.87 34.82 -23.29
C TYR A 858 -8.47 35.32 -23.68
N LEU A 859 -7.94 34.77 -24.78
CA LEU A 859 -6.64 35.15 -25.32
C LEU A 859 -6.51 36.66 -25.53
N ASP A 860 -7.58 37.30 -26.01
CA ASP A 860 -7.62 38.74 -26.28
C ASP A 860 -7.62 39.61 -25.01
N VAL A 861 -7.75 39.01 -23.82
CA VAL A 861 -7.71 39.69 -22.52
C VAL A 861 -6.34 39.53 -21.85
N TYR A 862 -5.85 38.30 -21.67
CA TYR A 862 -4.53 38.07 -21.05
C TYR A 862 -3.35 38.18 -22.03
N LYS A 863 -3.62 38.57 -23.28
CA LYS A 863 -2.63 39.11 -24.23
C LYS A 863 -3.10 40.44 -24.85
N ALA A 864 -3.98 41.16 -24.16
CA ALA A 864 -4.49 42.44 -24.64
C ALA A 864 -3.38 43.51 -24.63
N GLN A 865 -3.58 44.58 -25.39
CA GLN A 865 -2.78 45.79 -25.20
C GLN A 865 -3.17 46.45 -23.86
N VAL A 866 -2.18 46.93 -23.11
CA VAL A 866 -2.41 47.75 -21.90
C VAL A 866 -3.37 48.91 -22.23
N GLY A 867 -4.40 49.08 -21.40
CA GLY A 867 -5.49 50.02 -21.58
C GLY A 867 -6.70 49.46 -22.35
N ALA A 868 -6.65 48.24 -22.86
CA ALA A 868 -7.78 47.60 -23.51
C ALA A 868 -8.92 47.32 -22.52
N LYS A 869 -10.15 47.52 -22.99
CA LYS A 869 -11.37 47.14 -22.25
C LYS A 869 -11.51 45.61 -22.24
N ILE A 870 -11.96 45.05 -21.12
CA ILE A 870 -12.18 43.61 -20.98
C ILE A 870 -13.50 43.23 -21.67
N LEU A 871 -13.43 42.30 -22.62
CA LEU A 871 -14.57 41.80 -23.40
C LEU A 871 -14.52 40.26 -23.48
N CYS A 872 -15.66 39.61 -23.24
CA CYS A 872 -15.83 38.16 -23.27
C CYS A 872 -16.82 37.76 -24.36
N SER A 873 -16.32 37.34 -25.52
CA SER A 873 -17.13 37.06 -26.71
C SER A 873 -18.18 35.96 -26.54
N LYS A 874 -18.13 35.12 -25.49
CA LYS A 874 -19.16 34.11 -25.18
C LYS A 874 -20.21 34.58 -24.17
N GLY A 875 -20.16 35.83 -23.72
CA GLY A 875 -21.18 36.44 -22.85
C GLY A 875 -21.18 35.93 -21.41
N ASN A 876 -20.07 35.37 -20.93
CA ASN A 876 -19.92 34.87 -19.55
C ASN A 876 -19.23 35.86 -18.58
N CYS A 877 -18.92 37.09 -19.02
CA CYS A 877 -18.49 38.19 -18.13
C CYS A 877 -19.25 39.53 -18.31
N PRO A 878 -20.60 39.53 -18.45
CA PRO A 878 -21.37 40.72 -18.82
C PRO A 878 -21.28 41.89 -17.82
N LEU A 879 -21.03 41.62 -16.54
CA LEU A 879 -20.86 42.68 -15.53
C LEU A 879 -19.49 43.34 -15.62
N VAL A 880 -18.45 42.56 -15.95
CA VAL A 880 -17.09 43.09 -16.20
C VAL A 880 -17.07 43.94 -17.46
N GLU A 881 -17.81 43.55 -18.50
CA GLU A 881 -17.98 44.33 -19.73
C GLU A 881 -18.72 45.66 -19.52
N GLN A 882 -19.65 45.69 -18.56
CA GLN A 882 -20.38 46.90 -18.18
C GLN A 882 -19.53 47.83 -17.31
N ALA A 883 -18.62 47.28 -16.50
CA ALA A 883 -17.69 48.05 -15.71
C ALA A 883 -16.68 48.81 -16.58
N ASP A 884 -16.25 49.96 -16.08
CA ASP A 884 -15.09 50.71 -16.57
C ASP A 884 -13.80 50.00 -16.12
N SER A 885 -13.55 48.84 -16.72
CA SER A 885 -12.43 47.97 -16.42
C SER A 885 -11.46 47.89 -17.60
N THR A 886 -10.17 48.12 -17.32
CA THR A 886 -9.11 48.05 -18.34
C THR A 886 -7.96 47.16 -17.88
N VAL A 887 -7.31 46.49 -18.84
CA VAL A 887 -6.11 45.70 -18.59
C VAL A 887 -4.94 46.63 -18.32
N PHE A 888 -4.39 46.60 -17.10
CA PHE A 888 -3.23 47.38 -16.71
C PHE A 888 -1.92 46.67 -17.05
N TYR A 889 -1.89 45.35 -16.90
CA TYR A 889 -0.74 44.52 -17.23
C TYR A 889 -1.19 43.10 -17.52
N ASP A 890 -0.65 42.46 -18.54
CA ASP A 890 -0.90 41.08 -18.88
C ASP A 890 0.38 40.25 -18.77
N PHE A 891 0.24 38.96 -18.44
CA PHE A 891 1.36 38.03 -18.39
C PHE A 891 0.96 36.67 -18.93
N SER A 892 1.83 36.10 -19.75
CA SER A 892 1.71 34.71 -20.23
C SER A 892 3.11 34.15 -20.45
N ASP A 893 3.53 33.16 -19.66
CA ASP A 893 4.80 32.49 -19.88
C ASP A 893 4.59 31.16 -20.62
N THR A 894 5.30 30.96 -21.73
CA THR A 894 5.26 29.75 -22.55
C THR A 894 6.25 28.67 -22.11
N THR A 895 7.02 28.88 -21.04
CA THR A 895 8.27 28.15 -20.82
C THR A 895 8.34 27.23 -19.59
N ILE A 896 7.23 26.60 -19.13
CA ILE A 896 7.17 25.26 -18.45
C ILE A 896 5.88 25.07 -17.63
N THR A 897 5.27 26.13 -17.04
CA THR A 897 4.10 26.00 -16.13
C THR A 897 2.75 26.53 -16.66
N ASP A 898 2.67 27.02 -17.90
CA ASP A 898 1.46 27.61 -18.53
C ASP A 898 0.76 28.70 -17.70
N THR A 899 1.51 29.43 -16.87
CA THR A 899 0.95 30.46 -15.99
C THR A 899 0.62 31.70 -16.82
N ALA A 900 -0.67 32.06 -16.85
CA ALA A 900 -1.17 33.23 -17.57
C ALA A 900 -2.24 33.97 -16.76
N GLY A 901 -2.36 35.27 -16.98
CA GLY A 901 -3.27 36.12 -16.24
C GLY A 901 -3.07 37.60 -16.58
N PHE A 902 -3.72 38.47 -15.81
CA PHE A 902 -3.62 39.91 -15.97
C PHE A 902 -3.91 40.66 -14.66
N ILE A 903 -3.49 41.91 -14.60
CA ILE A 903 -3.89 42.93 -13.64
C ILE A 903 -4.85 43.87 -14.36
N ALA A 904 -6.03 44.11 -13.79
CA ALA A 904 -6.99 45.09 -14.28
C ALA A 904 -7.24 46.18 -13.25
N VAL A 905 -7.60 47.36 -13.72
CA VAL A 905 -8.11 48.47 -12.91
C VAL A 905 -9.58 48.67 -13.26
N ASP A 906 -10.45 48.49 -12.27
CA ASP A 906 -11.89 48.67 -12.35
C ASP A 906 -12.27 49.98 -11.65
N HIS A 907 -12.53 51.02 -12.44
CA HIS A 907 -12.92 52.33 -11.93
C HIS A 907 -14.38 52.38 -11.47
N THR A 908 -15.22 51.44 -11.92
CA THR A 908 -16.63 51.37 -11.50
C THR A 908 -16.75 50.83 -10.08
N ASN A 909 -15.97 49.82 -9.74
CA ASN A 909 -15.99 49.17 -8.43
C ASN A 909 -14.83 49.61 -7.52
N ALA A 910 -13.99 50.54 -7.99
CA ALA A 910 -12.79 51.01 -7.32
C ALA A 910 -11.90 49.84 -6.85
N ALA A 911 -11.51 48.97 -7.78
CA ALA A 911 -10.72 47.77 -7.49
C ALA A 911 -9.54 47.58 -8.46
N ILE A 912 -8.45 47.01 -7.95
CA ILE A 912 -7.33 46.46 -8.71
C ILE A 912 -7.45 44.94 -8.64
N VAL A 913 -7.54 44.27 -9.78
CA VAL A 913 -7.84 42.83 -9.85
C VAL A 913 -6.68 42.09 -10.47
N LEU A 914 -6.04 41.19 -9.72
CA LEU A 914 -5.07 40.22 -10.21
C LEU A 914 -5.81 38.91 -10.52
N SER A 915 -5.96 38.58 -11.80
CA SER A 915 -6.68 37.40 -12.26
C SER A 915 -5.73 36.35 -12.85
N PHE A 916 -5.88 35.10 -12.43
CA PHE A 916 -5.13 33.95 -12.95
C PHE A 916 -6.02 32.99 -13.74
N ARG A 917 -5.53 32.57 -14.91
CA ARG A 917 -6.19 31.61 -15.78
C ARG A 917 -6.00 30.17 -15.28
N GLY A 918 -7.02 29.32 -15.41
CA GLY A 918 -6.91 27.88 -15.19
C GLY A 918 -6.45 27.09 -16.43
N SER A 919 -6.29 25.76 -16.30
CA SER A 919 -5.70 24.92 -17.35
C SER A 919 -6.60 24.71 -18.59
N TYR A 920 -5.98 24.59 -19.78
CA TYR A 920 -6.67 24.20 -21.02
C TYR A 920 -7.11 22.73 -21.08
N SER A 921 -6.55 21.84 -20.27
CA SER A 921 -7.02 20.45 -20.21
C SER A 921 -6.98 19.96 -18.78
N ILE A 922 -8.00 20.33 -18.01
CA ILE A 922 -8.08 20.06 -16.57
C ILE A 922 -8.14 18.54 -16.31
N ARG A 923 -8.77 17.77 -17.20
CA ARG A 923 -8.78 16.30 -17.13
C ARG A 923 -7.38 15.70 -17.28
N ASN A 924 -6.61 16.13 -18.27
CA ASN A 924 -5.23 15.66 -18.46
C ASN A 924 -4.30 16.18 -17.35
N TRP A 925 -4.51 17.42 -16.89
CA TRP A 925 -3.78 17.98 -15.76
C TRP A 925 -3.96 17.10 -14.51
N LEU A 926 -5.19 16.65 -14.20
CA LEU A 926 -5.44 15.77 -13.06
C LEU A 926 -4.82 14.37 -13.17
N THR A 927 -4.61 13.84 -14.38
CA THR A 927 -3.97 12.53 -14.57
C THR A 927 -2.45 12.58 -14.57
N ASP A 928 -1.87 13.73 -14.92
CA ASP A 928 -0.42 13.88 -15.16
C ASP A 928 0.33 14.55 -13.98
N VAL A 929 -0.38 15.11 -12.99
CA VAL A 929 0.22 15.88 -11.88
C VAL A 929 0.69 15.00 -10.72
N SER A 930 1.94 15.21 -10.33
CA SER A 930 2.52 14.70 -9.08
C SER A 930 2.44 15.76 -7.99
N PHE A 931 1.70 15.50 -6.91
CA PHE A 931 1.48 16.45 -5.81
C PHE A 931 2.62 16.42 -4.78
N LEU A 932 3.69 17.16 -5.05
CA LEU A 932 4.85 17.27 -4.16
C LEU A 932 4.78 18.54 -3.32
N PHE A 933 5.22 18.47 -2.07
CA PHE A 933 5.35 19.65 -1.22
C PHE A 933 6.65 20.42 -1.47
N THR A 934 6.60 21.73 -1.30
CA THR A 934 7.76 22.63 -1.25
C THR A 934 7.58 23.64 -0.14
N ASP A 935 8.69 24.14 0.43
CA ASP A 935 8.64 25.20 1.44
C ASP A 935 8.54 26.57 0.74
N PRO A 936 7.43 27.33 0.93
CA PRO A 936 7.27 28.64 0.34
C PRO A 936 7.96 29.76 1.14
N ASP A 937 8.58 29.46 2.28
CA ASP A 937 9.20 30.42 3.20
C ASP A 937 8.22 31.52 3.68
N LEU A 938 6.94 31.15 3.86
CA LEU A 938 5.90 32.05 4.36
C LEU A 938 5.72 31.95 5.88
N CYS A 939 5.94 30.76 6.45
CA CYS A 939 5.78 30.48 7.88
C CYS A 939 6.48 29.17 8.26
N LYS A 940 6.76 28.97 9.55
CA LYS A 940 7.47 27.78 10.04
C LYS A 940 6.65 26.50 9.80
N GLY A 941 7.22 25.55 9.08
CA GLY A 941 6.59 24.26 8.78
C GLY A 941 5.49 24.32 7.72
N CYS A 942 5.36 25.46 7.04
CA CYS A 942 4.40 25.65 5.98
C CYS A 942 4.90 25.00 4.70
N LEU A 943 4.04 24.21 4.06
CA LEU A 943 4.36 23.53 2.81
C LEU A 943 3.26 23.82 1.80
N ALA A 944 3.65 24.30 0.63
CA ALA A 944 2.79 24.53 -0.52
C ALA A 944 2.97 23.39 -1.54
N GLU A 945 1.96 23.18 -2.39
CA GLU A 945 2.13 22.33 -3.57
C GLU A 945 3.19 22.94 -4.51
N LEU A 946 4.15 22.12 -4.93
CA LEU A 946 5.33 22.53 -5.68
C LEU A 946 4.97 23.18 -7.02
N GLY A 947 4.04 22.61 -7.77
CA GLY A 947 3.60 23.14 -9.06
C GLY A 947 2.98 24.52 -8.92
N PHE A 948 1.99 24.69 -8.05
CA PHE A 948 1.28 25.96 -7.82
C PHE A 948 2.21 27.04 -7.29
N TRP A 949 3.11 26.69 -6.37
CA TRP A 949 4.09 27.64 -5.85
C TRP A 949 5.10 28.08 -6.91
N SER A 950 5.56 27.14 -7.73
CA SER A 950 6.47 27.42 -8.84
C SER A 950 5.81 28.35 -9.87
N SER A 951 4.54 28.10 -10.22
CA SER A 951 3.74 28.97 -11.10
C SER A 951 3.66 30.41 -10.57
N TRP A 952 3.36 30.60 -9.28
CA TRP A 952 3.36 31.94 -8.69
C TRP A 952 4.74 32.58 -8.73
N LYS A 953 5.78 31.88 -8.27
CA LYS A 953 7.15 32.42 -8.22
C LYS A 953 7.66 32.90 -9.57
N LEU A 954 7.23 32.26 -10.66
CA LEU A 954 7.68 32.57 -12.02
C LEU A 954 7.24 33.98 -12.47
N VAL A 955 6.02 34.38 -12.13
CA VAL A 955 5.45 35.69 -12.52
C VAL A 955 5.49 36.73 -11.39
N ARG A 956 5.84 36.30 -10.17
CA ARG A 956 5.72 37.07 -8.93
C ARG A 956 6.38 38.45 -9.00
N ASP A 957 7.65 38.51 -9.42
CA ASP A 957 8.43 39.74 -9.28
C ASP A 957 7.94 40.82 -10.28
N ASP A 958 7.56 40.41 -11.49
CA ASP A 958 6.94 41.29 -12.49
C ASP A 958 5.55 41.74 -12.05
N VAL A 959 4.72 40.83 -11.54
CA VAL A 959 3.38 41.17 -11.00
C VAL A 959 3.50 42.16 -9.84
N ILE A 960 4.41 41.95 -8.88
CA ILE A 960 4.60 42.86 -7.74
C ILE A 960 5.07 44.24 -8.21
N LYS A 961 5.93 44.30 -9.24
CA LYS A 961 6.38 45.56 -9.82
C LYS A 961 5.21 46.35 -10.41
N GLN A 962 4.39 45.70 -11.25
CA GLN A 962 3.26 46.35 -11.90
C GLN A 962 2.15 46.71 -10.91
N LEU A 963 1.95 45.87 -9.89
CA LEU A 963 0.98 46.13 -8.83
C LEU A 963 1.34 47.40 -8.02
N LYS A 964 2.63 47.67 -7.77
CA LYS A 964 3.06 48.91 -7.12
C LYS A 964 2.64 50.14 -7.91
N ASP A 965 2.77 50.10 -9.24
CA ASP A 965 2.40 51.21 -10.11
C ASP A 965 0.88 51.39 -10.17
N ALA A 966 0.12 50.30 -10.27
CA ALA A 966 -1.35 50.33 -10.26
C ALA A 966 -1.90 50.90 -8.95
N VAL A 967 -1.34 50.48 -7.81
CA VAL A 967 -1.72 50.95 -6.47
C VAL A 967 -1.31 52.41 -6.25
N ALA A 968 -0.14 52.83 -6.74
CA ALA A 968 0.28 54.23 -6.66
C ALA A 968 -0.65 55.16 -7.46
N GLN A 969 -1.18 54.69 -8.59
CA GLN A 969 -2.15 55.44 -9.40
C GLN A 969 -3.56 55.42 -8.80
N ASN A 970 -3.90 54.39 -8.02
CA ASN A 970 -5.24 54.17 -7.48
C ASN A 970 -5.20 53.79 -5.97
N PRO A 971 -4.74 54.69 -5.08
CA PRO A 971 -4.42 54.34 -3.68
C PRO A 971 -5.64 53.97 -2.82
N ASN A 972 -6.85 54.36 -3.24
CA ASN A 972 -8.09 54.08 -2.54
C ASN A 972 -8.82 52.83 -3.06
N TYR A 973 -8.22 52.09 -4.00
CA TYR A 973 -8.88 50.95 -4.64
C TYR A 973 -8.63 49.67 -3.84
N GLU A 974 -9.63 48.82 -3.81
CA GLU A 974 -9.55 47.49 -3.19
C GLU A 974 -8.67 46.56 -4.03
N PHE A 975 -7.84 45.74 -3.39
CA PHE A 975 -7.02 44.76 -4.11
C PHE A 975 -7.65 43.37 -4.04
N VAL A 976 -7.97 42.81 -5.21
CA VAL A 976 -8.63 41.52 -5.38
C VAL A 976 -7.73 40.57 -6.14
N VAL A 977 -7.59 39.35 -5.63
CA VAL A 977 -6.87 38.25 -6.28
C VAL A 977 -7.87 37.15 -6.58
N VAL A 978 -7.99 36.76 -7.84
CA VAL A 978 -9.08 35.89 -8.30
C VAL A 978 -8.58 34.82 -9.27
N GLY A 979 -9.21 33.65 -9.26
CA GLY A 979 -8.88 32.59 -10.19
C GLY A 979 -9.87 31.43 -10.15
N HIS A 980 -9.77 30.55 -11.15
CA HIS A 980 -10.56 29.34 -11.28
C HIS A 980 -9.66 28.12 -11.50
N SER A 981 -9.99 26.96 -10.89
CA SER A 981 -9.24 25.71 -11.06
C SER A 981 -7.75 25.87 -10.71
N LEU A 982 -6.81 25.50 -11.59
CA LEU A 982 -5.37 25.79 -11.44
C LEU A 982 -5.11 27.28 -11.11
N GLY A 983 -5.83 28.20 -11.74
CA GLY A 983 -5.69 29.64 -11.48
C GLY A 983 -6.10 30.02 -10.06
N ALA A 984 -7.11 29.35 -9.49
CA ALA A 984 -7.51 29.55 -8.09
C ALA A 984 -6.45 29.04 -7.10
N ALA A 985 -5.76 27.96 -7.47
CA ALA A 985 -4.67 27.42 -6.67
C ALA A 985 -3.50 28.41 -6.57
N VAL A 986 -3.09 28.95 -7.73
CA VAL A 986 -2.03 29.97 -7.82
C VAL A 986 -2.47 31.27 -7.12
N ALA A 987 -3.71 31.72 -7.33
CA ALA A 987 -4.29 32.88 -6.65
C ALA A 987 -4.23 32.75 -5.12
N THR A 988 -4.51 31.55 -4.58
CA THR A 988 -4.49 31.29 -3.14
C THR A 988 -3.09 31.50 -2.55
N LEU A 989 -2.06 30.96 -3.19
CA LEU A 989 -0.66 31.12 -2.75
C LEU A 989 -0.15 32.55 -3.00
N ALA A 990 -0.55 33.17 -4.11
CA ALA A 990 -0.20 34.55 -4.44
C ALA A 990 -0.76 35.53 -3.42
N ALA A 991 -2.04 35.40 -3.04
CA ALA A 991 -2.66 36.25 -2.02
C ALA A 991 -1.94 36.11 -0.67
N ALA A 992 -1.56 34.90 -0.28
CA ALA A 992 -0.82 34.64 0.95
C ALA A 992 0.54 35.35 1.01
N ASP A 993 1.30 35.28 -0.08
CA ASP A 993 2.61 35.94 -0.23
C ASP A 993 2.47 37.47 -0.33
N LEU A 994 1.49 37.98 -1.09
CA LEU A 994 1.24 39.41 -1.26
C LEU A 994 0.83 40.10 0.04
N ARG A 995 0.02 39.43 0.87
CA ARG A 995 -0.34 39.94 2.21
C ARG A 995 0.89 40.09 3.11
N GLY A 996 1.85 39.19 2.99
CA GLY A 996 3.16 39.29 3.66
C GLY A 996 4.08 40.39 3.09
N LYS A 997 3.81 40.88 1.87
CA LYS A 997 4.67 41.82 1.13
C LYS A 997 4.11 43.23 0.99
N GLY A 998 3.20 43.61 1.88
CA GLY A 998 2.69 44.99 1.97
C GLY A 998 1.28 45.20 1.41
N TYR A 999 0.55 44.13 1.09
CA TYR A 999 -0.86 44.20 0.65
C TYR A 999 -1.79 43.42 1.62
N PRO A 1000 -1.85 43.79 2.92
CA PRO A 1000 -2.54 42.99 3.94
C PRO A 1000 -4.05 42.88 3.74
N SER A 1001 -4.67 43.80 2.97
CA SER A 1001 -6.10 43.81 2.65
C SER A 1001 -6.47 43.05 1.37
N ALA A 1002 -5.53 42.36 0.72
CA ALA A 1002 -5.81 41.62 -0.50
C ALA A 1002 -6.92 40.58 -0.28
N LYS A 1003 -8.03 40.67 -1.03
CA LYS A 1003 -9.14 39.71 -0.97
C LYS A 1003 -8.95 38.59 -1.98
N LEU A 1004 -9.04 37.34 -1.52
CA LEU A 1004 -8.90 36.15 -2.35
C LEU A 1004 -10.29 35.61 -2.73
N TYR A 1005 -10.57 35.48 -4.03
CA TYR A 1005 -11.73 34.76 -4.57
C TYR A 1005 -11.26 33.55 -5.38
N ALA A 1006 -11.33 32.37 -4.76
CA ALA A 1006 -10.81 31.13 -5.30
C ALA A 1006 -11.95 30.17 -5.67
N TYR A 1007 -12.27 30.08 -6.97
CA TYR A 1007 -13.33 29.21 -7.47
C TYR A 1007 -12.76 27.86 -7.90
N ALA A 1008 -13.37 26.76 -7.47
CA ALA A 1008 -12.95 25.43 -7.87
C ALA A 1008 -11.49 25.09 -7.52
N SER A 1009 -10.94 25.70 -6.46
CA SER A 1009 -9.52 25.54 -6.13
C SER A 1009 -9.23 24.12 -5.65
N PRO A 1010 -8.21 23.42 -6.20
CA PRO A 1010 -7.65 22.25 -5.55
C PRO A 1010 -7.02 22.64 -4.20
N ARG A 1011 -6.70 21.64 -3.38
CA ARG A 1011 -5.96 21.84 -2.12
C ARG A 1011 -4.53 22.25 -2.43
N VAL A 1012 -4.05 23.33 -1.81
CA VAL A 1012 -2.76 23.93 -2.18
C VAL A 1012 -1.68 23.84 -1.10
N ALA A 1013 -2.05 23.41 0.10
CA ALA A 1013 -1.26 23.64 1.30
C ALA A 1013 -1.37 22.48 2.29
N ASN A 1014 -0.32 22.26 3.07
CA ASN A 1014 -0.42 21.47 4.30
C ASN A 1014 -1.20 22.24 5.38
N LYS A 1015 -1.52 21.57 6.49
CA LYS A 1015 -2.27 22.18 7.61
C LYS A 1015 -1.66 23.48 8.13
N ALA A 1016 -0.34 23.53 8.29
CA ALA A 1016 0.35 24.71 8.80
C ALA A 1016 0.17 25.92 7.87
N LEU A 1017 0.38 25.73 6.57
CA LEU A 1017 0.20 26.80 5.59
C LEU A 1017 -1.27 27.17 5.42
N ALA A 1018 -2.20 26.21 5.38
CA ALA A 1018 -3.62 26.49 5.27
C ALA A 1018 -4.14 27.30 6.46
N SER A 1019 -3.73 26.93 7.69
CA SER A 1019 -4.05 27.68 8.91
C SER A 1019 -3.45 29.08 8.88
N TYR A 1020 -2.22 29.24 8.38
CA TYR A 1020 -1.60 30.54 8.20
C TYR A 1020 -2.38 31.44 7.23
N ILE A 1021 -2.78 30.90 6.07
CA ILE A 1021 -3.57 31.65 5.08
C ILE A 1021 -4.96 31.99 5.64
N THR A 1022 -5.61 31.05 6.34
CA THR A 1022 -6.90 31.28 7.01
C THR A 1022 -6.79 32.40 8.04
N ALA A 1023 -5.75 32.41 8.86
CA ALA A 1023 -5.53 33.44 9.88
C ALA A 1023 -5.28 34.84 9.30
N GLN A 1024 -4.83 34.95 8.04
CA GLN A 1024 -4.71 36.24 7.35
C GLN A 1024 -6.08 36.86 6.99
N GLY A 1025 -7.17 36.08 7.00
CA GLY A 1025 -8.51 36.54 6.65
C GLY A 1025 -8.71 36.85 5.16
N ASN A 1026 -9.85 37.44 4.82
CA ASN A 1026 -10.22 37.84 3.45
C ASN A 1026 -10.15 36.69 2.42
N ASN A 1027 -10.53 35.47 2.83
CA ASN A 1027 -10.53 34.28 1.98
C ASN A 1027 -11.97 33.91 1.59
N TYR A 1028 -12.23 33.83 0.29
CA TYR A 1028 -13.50 33.39 -0.26
C TYR A 1028 -13.24 32.21 -1.20
N ARG A 1029 -13.33 30.98 -0.67
CA ARG A 1029 -13.11 29.74 -1.43
C ARG A 1029 -14.45 29.10 -1.78
N PHE A 1030 -14.71 28.91 -3.07
CA PHE A 1030 -15.97 28.36 -3.57
C PHE A 1030 -15.79 26.93 -4.07
N THR A 1031 -16.75 26.08 -3.73
CA THR A 1031 -16.82 24.69 -4.21
C THR A 1031 -18.24 24.38 -4.69
N HIS A 1032 -18.37 23.48 -5.65
CA HIS A 1032 -19.66 22.98 -6.14
C HIS A 1032 -19.82 21.51 -5.73
N THR A 1033 -21.01 21.06 -5.34
CA THR A 1033 -21.27 19.70 -4.80
C THR A 1033 -20.59 18.55 -5.54
N ASN A 1034 -20.65 18.57 -6.87
CA ASN A 1034 -20.17 17.49 -7.72
C ASN A 1034 -18.76 17.74 -8.29
N ASP A 1035 -18.14 18.89 -8.01
CA ASP A 1035 -16.84 19.23 -8.57
C ASP A 1035 -15.73 18.34 -7.98
N PRO A 1036 -15.00 17.55 -8.80
CA PRO A 1036 -13.93 16.69 -8.34
C PRO A 1036 -12.62 17.44 -8.05
N VAL A 1037 -12.42 18.65 -8.57
CA VAL A 1037 -11.12 19.34 -8.50
C VAL A 1037 -10.79 19.87 -7.10
N PRO A 1038 -11.71 20.48 -6.35
CA PRO A 1038 -11.46 20.85 -4.96
C PRO A 1038 -11.18 19.64 -4.05
N LYS A 1039 -11.52 18.43 -4.47
CA LYS A 1039 -11.21 17.21 -3.72
C LYS A 1039 -9.79 16.71 -3.95
N MET A 1040 -9.00 17.38 -4.80
CA MET A 1040 -7.64 17.00 -5.15
C MET A 1040 -6.64 18.08 -4.77
N PRO A 1041 -5.39 17.74 -4.44
CA PRO A 1041 -4.95 16.44 -3.91
C PRO A 1041 -5.77 15.98 -2.69
N LEU A 1042 -5.83 14.67 -2.44
CA LEU A 1042 -6.66 14.09 -1.39
C LEU A 1042 -6.18 14.55 0.01
N LEU A 1043 -7.11 14.63 0.98
CA LEU A 1043 -6.76 14.91 2.39
C LEU A 1043 -5.70 13.93 2.92
N THR A 1044 -5.74 12.67 2.46
CA THR A 1044 -4.78 11.60 2.81
C THR A 1044 -3.37 11.85 2.29
N MET A 1045 -3.15 12.87 1.45
CA MET A 1045 -1.83 13.31 0.99
C MET A 1045 -1.27 14.45 1.85
N GLY A 1046 -1.96 14.83 2.94
CA GLY A 1046 -1.55 15.90 3.86
C GLY A 1046 -1.93 17.30 3.40
N TYR A 1047 -2.63 17.43 2.27
CA TYR A 1047 -3.15 18.71 1.77
C TYR A 1047 -4.51 18.98 2.38
N VAL A 1048 -4.73 20.20 2.86
CA VAL A 1048 -6.01 20.66 3.42
C VAL A 1048 -6.42 21.96 2.73
N HIS A 1049 -7.66 22.40 2.98
CA HIS A 1049 -8.18 23.63 2.38
C HIS A 1049 -7.94 24.84 3.28
N VAL A 1050 -7.96 26.01 2.65
CA VAL A 1050 -8.10 27.28 3.37
C VAL A 1050 -9.59 27.47 3.73
N SER A 1051 -9.84 27.95 4.94
CA SER A 1051 -11.18 28.29 5.46
C SER A 1051 -11.54 29.78 5.25
N PRO A 1052 -12.83 30.14 5.09
CA PRO A 1052 -14.02 29.28 4.99
C PRO A 1052 -14.30 28.76 3.56
N GLU A 1053 -15.11 27.70 3.48
CA GLU A 1053 -15.75 27.20 2.25
C GLU A 1053 -17.09 27.89 2.04
N TYR A 1054 -17.34 28.34 0.81
CA TYR A 1054 -18.66 28.73 0.31
C TYR A 1054 -19.14 27.62 -0.63
N TRP A 1055 -19.86 26.66 -0.06
CA TRP A 1055 -20.27 25.45 -0.74
C TRP A 1055 -21.60 25.65 -1.47
N ILE A 1056 -21.56 25.59 -2.80
CA ILE A 1056 -22.72 25.74 -3.70
C ILE A 1056 -23.41 24.38 -3.85
N THR A 1057 -24.66 24.31 -3.39
CA THR A 1057 -25.48 23.08 -3.39
C THR A 1057 -26.44 22.97 -4.58
N SER A 1058 -26.67 24.06 -5.30
CA SER A 1058 -27.55 24.08 -6.48
C SER A 1058 -27.02 23.19 -7.62
N PRO A 1059 -27.89 22.64 -8.49
CA PRO A 1059 -27.47 21.94 -9.70
C PRO A 1059 -26.69 22.81 -10.69
N ASN A 1060 -25.96 22.15 -11.60
CA ASN A 1060 -25.27 22.81 -12.72
C ASN A 1060 -26.29 23.59 -13.59
N ASN A 1061 -25.84 24.69 -14.20
CA ASN A 1061 -26.65 25.53 -15.09
C ASN A 1061 -27.91 26.14 -14.43
N ALA A 1062 -27.98 26.15 -13.10
CA ALA A 1062 -29.03 26.82 -12.33
C ALA A 1062 -28.54 28.16 -11.78
N THR A 1063 -29.47 29.11 -11.61
CA THR A 1063 -29.20 30.37 -10.91
C THR A 1063 -28.97 30.09 -9.43
N VAL A 1064 -27.78 30.39 -8.92
CA VAL A 1064 -27.43 30.22 -7.51
C VAL A 1064 -28.11 31.32 -6.68
N SER A 1065 -28.90 30.92 -5.69
CA SER A 1065 -29.49 31.81 -4.70
C SER A 1065 -28.68 31.81 -3.39
N ALA A 1066 -28.94 32.79 -2.52
CA ALA A 1066 -28.24 32.89 -1.24
C ALA A 1066 -28.46 31.67 -0.33
N SER A 1067 -29.62 31.00 -0.45
CA SER A 1067 -29.92 29.77 0.28
C SER A 1067 -29.22 28.54 -0.27
N ASP A 1068 -28.65 28.62 -1.47
CA ASP A 1068 -27.91 27.51 -2.10
C ASP A 1068 -26.41 27.54 -1.75
N ILE A 1069 -25.98 28.44 -0.87
CA ILE A 1069 -24.59 28.56 -0.43
C ILE A 1069 -24.50 28.31 1.07
N GLU A 1070 -23.85 27.21 1.44
CA GLU A 1070 -23.54 26.88 2.82
C GLU A 1070 -22.11 27.32 3.17
N VAL A 1071 -21.96 28.12 4.22
CA VAL A 1071 -20.64 28.58 4.69
C VAL A 1071 -20.09 27.62 5.74
N ILE A 1072 -18.94 27.04 5.44
CA ILE A 1072 -18.35 25.98 6.26
C ILE A 1072 -16.96 26.39 6.70
N GLU A 1073 -16.79 26.50 8.01
CA GLU A 1073 -15.50 26.81 8.62
C GLU A 1073 -14.67 25.53 8.85
N GLY A 1074 -13.36 25.72 9.04
CA GLY A 1074 -12.36 24.66 9.12
C GLY A 1074 -11.53 24.48 7.84
N ASP A 1075 -10.31 24.01 8.03
CA ASP A 1075 -9.36 23.59 7.00
C ASP A 1075 -9.61 22.16 6.51
N VAL A 1076 -10.21 21.33 7.39
CA VAL A 1076 -10.72 19.99 7.10
C VAL A 1076 -12.18 19.91 7.54
N SER A 1077 -13.11 19.91 6.57
CA SER A 1077 -14.53 19.72 6.83
C SER A 1077 -15.15 18.74 5.85
N PHE A 1078 -15.94 17.80 6.37
CA PHE A 1078 -16.74 16.85 5.58
C PHE A 1078 -18.20 17.30 5.42
N ALA A 1079 -18.57 18.51 5.86
CA ALA A 1079 -19.90 19.05 5.61
C ALA A 1079 -20.05 19.58 4.19
N GLY A 1080 -18.95 20.00 3.55
CA GLY A 1080 -18.94 20.65 2.23
C GLY A 1080 -18.64 19.71 1.07
N ASN A 1081 -18.05 20.25 -0.01
CA ASN A 1081 -17.68 19.47 -1.20
C ASN A 1081 -16.81 18.23 -0.86
N THR A 1082 -15.93 18.33 0.14
CA THR A 1082 -15.10 17.19 0.57
C THR A 1082 -15.95 16.01 1.10
N GLY A 1083 -17.13 16.29 1.67
CA GLY A 1083 -18.06 15.30 2.20
C GLY A 1083 -18.85 14.52 1.16
N THR A 1084 -18.88 15.00 -0.09
CA THR A 1084 -19.73 14.41 -1.16
C THR A 1084 -19.11 13.17 -1.82
N GLY A 1085 -18.16 12.50 -1.14
CA GLY A 1085 -17.47 11.31 -1.63
C GLY A 1085 -16.16 11.59 -2.37
N LEU A 1086 -15.54 10.54 -2.92
CA LEU A 1086 -14.27 10.64 -3.67
C LEU A 1086 -14.42 11.47 -4.97
N PRO A 1087 -13.32 12.04 -5.50
CA PRO A 1087 -13.35 12.74 -6.79
C PRO A 1087 -13.71 11.80 -7.94
N LEU A 1088 -14.93 11.94 -8.46
CA LEU A 1088 -15.36 11.28 -9.68
C LEU A 1088 -14.86 12.07 -10.89
N LEU A 1089 -13.76 11.63 -11.50
CA LEU A 1089 -13.14 12.27 -12.69
C LEU A 1089 -14.02 12.21 -13.96
N THR A 1090 -15.26 11.76 -13.85
CA THR A 1090 -16.27 11.83 -14.92
C THR A 1090 -17.19 13.04 -14.78
N ASP A 1091 -17.29 13.66 -13.60
CA ASP A 1091 -18.26 14.73 -13.28
C ASP A 1091 -17.63 16.14 -13.36
N PHE A 1092 -17.07 16.46 -14.52
CA PHE A 1092 -16.41 17.77 -14.76
C PHE A 1092 -17.38 18.89 -15.13
N GLU A 1093 -18.67 18.61 -15.28
CA GLU A 1093 -19.65 19.64 -15.63
C GLU A 1093 -19.86 20.64 -14.50
N ALA A 1094 -19.86 20.16 -13.24
CA ALA A 1094 -19.88 21.03 -12.07
C ALA A 1094 -18.60 21.85 -11.93
N HIS A 1095 -17.46 21.33 -12.39
CA HIS A 1095 -16.19 22.04 -12.31
C HIS A 1095 -16.16 23.34 -13.09
N ILE A 1096 -16.90 23.44 -14.19
CA ILE A 1096 -16.91 24.63 -15.05
C ILE A 1096 -18.03 25.62 -14.70
N TRP A 1097 -18.88 25.30 -13.72
CA TRP A 1097 -20.08 26.08 -13.38
C TRP A 1097 -19.97 26.72 -11.99
N TYR A 1098 -19.69 28.03 -11.95
CA TYR A 1098 -19.65 28.83 -10.72
C TYR A 1098 -20.33 30.18 -11.01
N PHE A 1099 -21.66 30.26 -10.84
CA PHE A 1099 -22.54 31.38 -11.24
C PHE A 1099 -22.63 31.65 -12.75
N VAL A 1100 -21.54 31.42 -13.46
CA VAL A 1100 -21.40 31.45 -14.93
C VAL A 1100 -20.62 30.21 -15.36
N GLN A 1101 -20.66 29.88 -16.66
CA GLN A 1101 -19.71 28.92 -17.23
C GLN A 1101 -18.33 29.59 -17.34
N VAL A 1102 -17.43 29.28 -16.41
CA VAL A 1102 -16.18 30.04 -16.21
C VAL A 1102 -15.21 29.85 -17.38
N ASP A 1103 -15.12 28.65 -17.94
CA ASP A 1103 -14.13 28.30 -18.97
C ASP A 1103 -14.61 28.54 -20.42
N ALA A 1104 -15.75 29.23 -20.64
CA ALA A 1104 -16.33 29.37 -21.97
C ALA A 1104 -15.41 30.07 -23.00
N GLY A 1105 -14.49 30.93 -22.54
CA GLY A 1105 -13.54 31.68 -23.39
C GLY A 1105 -12.38 30.86 -23.97
N LYS A 1106 -12.33 29.57 -23.64
CA LYS A 1106 -11.28 28.63 -24.03
C LYS A 1106 -11.34 28.30 -25.53
N GLY A 1107 -10.36 28.75 -26.31
CA GLY A 1107 -10.25 28.44 -27.74
C GLY A 1107 -9.79 27.00 -28.04
N ASP A 1108 -10.03 26.53 -29.27
CA ASP A 1108 -9.55 25.24 -29.78
C ASP A 1108 -8.01 25.29 -29.99
N GLY A 1109 -7.19 25.00 -28.97
CA GLY A 1109 -5.74 25.21 -29.09
C GLY A 1109 -4.82 24.43 -28.14
N LEU A 1110 -4.20 23.39 -28.72
CA LEU A 1110 -2.95 22.67 -28.41
C LEU A 1110 -2.83 21.82 -27.12
N PRO A 1111 -2.72 20.46 -27.24
CA PRO A 1111 -2.33 19.60 -26.13
C PRO A 1111 -0.83 19.80 -25.82
N PHE A 1112 -0.49 19.94 -24.54
CA PHE A 1112 0.88 20.03 -24.07
C PHE A 1112 1.73 18.85 -24.60
N LYS A 1113 2.88 19.19 -25.20
CA LYS A 1113 3.94 18.23 -25.52
C LYS A 1113 4.52 17.71 -24.20
N ARG A 1114 4.51 16.38 -24.03
CA ARG A 1114 5.26 15.68 -22.98
C ARG A 1114 6.73 16.13 -23.02
N VAL A 1115 7.23 16.62 -21.89
CA VAL A 1115 8.67 16.78 -21.59
C VAL A 1115 9.05 15.71 -20.60
#